data_AF-A0A9P9PW89-F1
#
_entry.id   AF-A0A9P9PW89-F1
#
_cell.length_a   1.000
_cell.length_b   1.000
_cell.length_c   1.000
_cell.angle_alpha   90.00
_cell.angle_beta   90.00
_cell.angle_gamma   90.00
#
_symmetry.space_group_name_H-M   'P 1'
#
loop_
_entity.id
_entity.type
_entity.pdbx_description
1 polymer ?
#
loop_
_entity_poly.entity_id
_entity_poly.type
_entity_poly.pdbx_seq_one_letter_code
_entity_poly.pdbx_strand_id
1 'polypeptide(L)'
;MRLSGQFARASARAIPQIVTTRYRPHISPLLRRHNKQSHCDSRFADPRRSMSARSHDMEESLRNLDINAAEQFSRDWFGDHANWDHERLLALLYVEDLMPARHLRDFGDYALGGRRPGGGQPSFPLLTTEEWTFLAKPYSEWAPPFFNTSTKSVHDEIGPLFARQRIPDLKSDPHMDFPARLRPLKTKLELGMVPISRDRWLERQMDDPANYRNTFELMKDMYTIFQWYNNEEVLSRTRDAFNWMVGKFVNFERAANARRALNGTTERLDLTGMWFEYWHDAWSNMSNRTHGWIVDRVDEIQEFAFFKYEEALEAAGEDQVAIGEAGKQYYECVQDLRGMLTKLDYTLGIPMTGFKGFTIGSSFTDLTVSQRQDMFRKMFATKPFKHQVAILEAEDKANAEMASTFSSSLSLIDRLEYLKKPAHPRFRDTKNLIGHYHEGKTNRDEIRTALRGIQRLPSQEHWITILRERMDFYAKNKNWKPNHFGFVCYRLTYSETDAEWATFKAKLESDMKRSGEWIQGYDDIAQNASIHFVDGREHNIAEGDIAAAKRHFKSSFTMLPTLGRFWSYDFLVVDKQSYASYSTPKEEEVRPPPPYGPCFGDNGGHIRLVDSVYEELPRDLIDQTAPGYKGEMKVLSTLVFEELYPLLATLSMRPHTLWPCARLHPREVYVGTSDSAQEGWWESNRIDMVALGGGFITHLRTRQAELQARNQ
;
A
#
# COMPACT_ATOMS: atom_id res chain seq x y z
N MET A 1 49.01 -34.36 30.86
CA MET A 1 47.60 -34.69 31.17
C MET A 1 46.78 -33.46 30.80
N ARG A 2 46.02 -33.56 29.70
CA ARG A 2 45.37 -32.44 29.00
C ARG A 2 44.02 -32.10 29.63
N LEU A 3 43.69 -30.82 29.71
CA LEU A 3 42.32 -30.32 29.74
C LEU A 3 42.02 -29.67 28.39
N SER A 4 40.92 -30.14 27.80
CA SER A 4 40.34 -29.75 26.53
C SER A 4 39.16 -28.82 26.75
N GLY A 5 38.95 -27.90 25.81
CA GLY A 5 37.64 -27.34 25.51
C GLY A 5 37.55 -25.83 25.70
N GLN A 6 37.67 -25.09 24.60
CA GLN A 6 36.94 -23.85 24.29
C GLN A 6 37.50 -23.24 23.00
N PHE A 7 36.98 -23.64 21.83
CA PHE A 7 37.05 -22.86 20.59
C PHE A 7 35.93 -23.33 19.65
N ALA A 8 34.73 -22.75 19.79
CA ALA A 8 33.62 -22.94 18.84
C ALA A 8 32.51 -21.84 18.91
N ARG A 9 32.76 -20.67 19.52
CA ARG A 9 31.70 -19.67 19.78
C ARG A 9 31.90 -18.27 19.15
N ALA A 10 32.82 -18.11 18.21
CA ALA A 10 33.17 -16.77 17.70
C ALA A 10 32.61 -16.37 16.31
N SER A 11 32.07 -17.27 15.47
CA SER A 11 31.77 -16.89 14.07
C SER A 11 30.40 -16.23 13.83
N ALA A 12 29.42 -16.35 14.74
CA ALA A 12 28.06 -15.85 14.49
C ALA A 12 27.84 -14.35 14.85
N ARG A 13 28.71 -13.73 15.66
CA ARG A 13 28.57 -12.30 16.05
C ARG A 13 29.39 -11.33 15.19
N ALA A 14 30.35 -11.81 14.40
CA ALA A 14 31.27 -10.95 13.65
C ALA A 14 30.73 -10.51 12.28
N ILE A 15 29.85 -11.29 11.66
CA ILE A 15 29.35 -11.03 10.30
C ILE A 15 28.50 -9.75 10.22
N PRO A 16 27.61 -9.41 11.19
CA PRO A 16 26.85 -8.16 11.13
C PRO A 16 27.73 -6.91 11.26
N GLN A 17 28.75 -6.93 12.14
CA GLN A 17 29.60 -5.76 12.40
C GLN A 17 30.58 -5.42 11.27
N ILE A 18 30.98 -6.40 10.45
CA ILE A 18 31.87 -6.14 9.29
C ILE A 18 31.11 -5.42 8.18
N VAL A 19 29.81 -5.67 8.03
CA VAL A 19 28.96 -5.08 6.97
C VAL A 19 28.45 -3.69 7.35
N THR A 20 28.23 -3.39 8.64
CA THR A 20 27.58 -2.12 9.06
C THR A 20 28.52 -0.97 9.45
N THR A 21 29.81 -1.20 9.76
CA THR A 21 30.54 -0.26 10.65
C THR A 21 31.66 0.59 10.05
N ARG A 22 31.81 0.70 8.73
CA ARG A 22 32.74 1.69 8.15
C ARG A 22 32.24 2.17 6.81
N TYR A 23 31.71 3.39 6.72
CA TYR A 23 31.92 4.34 5.62
C TYR A 23 31.15 5.65 5.93
N ARG A 24 31.85 6.65 6.48
CA ARG A 24 31.46 8.07 6.41
C ARG A 24 32.55 8.80 5.63
N PRO A 25 32.27 9.47 4.50
CA PRO A 25 33.25 10.36 3.90
C PRO A 25 33.20 11.71 4.64
N HIS A 26 34.17 11.95 5.53
CA HIS A 26 34.42 13.28 6.04
C HIS A 26 35.12 14.11 4.95
N ILE A 27 34.39 15.04 4.35
CA ILE A 27 34.96 16.18 3.61
C ILE A 27 34.61 17.44 4.39
N SER A 28 35.58 18.01 5.12
CA SER A 28 35.77 19.46 5.24
C SER A 28 37.06 19.83 6.00
N PRO A 29 37.62 21.03 5.77
CA PRO A 29 39.06 21.25 5.74
C PRO A 29 39.64 21.83 7.04
N LEU A 30 40.94 21.55 7.20
CA LEU A 30 41.85 22.00 8.25
C LEU A 30 41.92 23.52 8.44
N LEU A 31 41.92 23.99 9.70
CA LEU A 31 42.66 25.19 10.13
C LEU A 31 43.00 25.19 11.65
N ARG A 32 44.30 24.97 11.92
CA ARG A 32 45.25 25.41 13.00
C ARG A 32 44.88 25.66 14.50
N ARG A 33 45.74 25.06 15.35
CA ARG A 33 46.43 25.50 16.63
C ARG A 33 45.54 25.83 17.85
N HIS A 34 45.77 25.39 19.11
CA HIS A 34 47.01 25.30 19.91
C HIS A 34 46.88 24.35 21.15
N ASN A 35 48.01 23.74 21.54
CA ASN A 35 48.51 23.30 22.87
C ASN A 35 47.56 23.01 24.06
N LYS A 36 47.66 21.78 24.59
CA LYS A 36 48.08 21.48 25.99
C LYS A 36 48.48 19.99 26.12
N GLN A 37 49.74 19.75 26.46
CA GLN A 37 50.29 18.44 26.81
C GLN A 37 49.90 18.06 28.24
N SER A 38 49.39 16.84 28.42
CA SER A 38 49.45 16.11 29.69
C SER A 38 50.13 14.77 29.43
N HIS A 39 51.20 14.51 30.17
CA HIS A 39 51.98 13.28 30.10
C HIS A 39 51.18 12.08 30.65
N CYS A 40 50.94 11.07 29.81
CA CYS A 40 50.69 9.70 30.25
C CYS A 40 51.70 8.80 29.54
N ASP A 41 52.57 8.17 30.33
CA ASP A 41 53.51 7.14 29.88
C ASP A 41 52.74 5.89 29.44
N SER A 42 52.63 5.68 28.12
CA SER A 42 52.33 4.37 27.54
C SER A 42 53.54 3.90 26.74
N ARG A 43 54.12 2.77 27.15
CA ARG A 43 55.18 2.06 26.42
C ARG A 43 54.74 1.87 24.97
N PHE A 44 55.49 2.45 24.04
CA PHE A 44 55.31 2.25 22.60
C PHE A 44 55.57 0.78 22.25
N ALA A 45 54.50 0.02 22.05
CA ALA A 45 54.57 -1.20 21.27
C ALA A 45 54.76 -0.80 19.79
N ASP A 46 55.72 -1.45 19.12
CA ASP A 46 56.05 -1.20 17.71
C ASP A 46 54.81 -1.38 16.81
N PRO A 47 54.30 -0.31 16.16
CA PRO A 47 53.08 -0.38 15.36
C PRO A 47 53.22 -1.32 14.15
N ARG A 48 54.44 -1.66 13.71
CA ARG A 48 54.68 -2.56 12.58
C ARG A 48 54.41 -4.03 12.92
N ARG A 49 54.68 -4.46 14.16
CA ARG A 49 54.35 -5.84 14.62
C ARG A 49 52.85 -6.05 14.81
N SER A 50 52.09 -5.02 15.20
CA SER A 50 50.64 -5.15 15.39
C SER A 50 49.87 -5.22 14.06
N MET A 51 50.39 -4.59 13.00
CA MET A 51 49.76 -4.64 11.68
C MET A 51 49.97 -5.97 10.95
N SER A 52 51.14 -6.63 11.09
CA SER A 52 51.35 -7.94 10.44
C SER A 52 50.52 -9.05 11.08
N ALA A 53 50.38 -9.04 12.42
CA ALA A 53 49.54 -9.99 13.13
C ALA A 53 48.06 -9.83 12.75
N ARG A 54 47.55 -8.59 12.72
CA ARG A 54 46.18 -8.31 12.27
C ARG A 54 45.94 -8.69 10.81
N SER A 55 46.93 -8.50 9.94
CA SER A 55 46.84 -8.92 8.53
C SER A 55 46.75 -10.44 8.41
N HIS A 56 47.55 -11.18 9.19
CA HIS A 56 47.51 -12.64 9.21
C HIS A 56 46.16 -13.16 9.73
N ASP A 57 45.66 -12.59 10.84
CA ASP A 57 44.37 -12.98 11.43
C ASP A 57 43.19 -12.72 10.49
N MET A 58 43.22 -11.62 9.72
CA MET A 58 42.19 -11.34 8.70
C MET A 58 42.25 -12.32 7.53
N GLU A 59 43.46 -12.65 7.05
CA GLU A 59 43.62 -13.64 5.97
C GLU A 59 43.18 -15.03 6.41
N GLU A 60 43.47 -15.42 7.66
CA GLU A 60 43.00 -16.68 8.24
C GLU A 60 41.48 -16.69 8.44
N SER A 61 40.91 -15.56 8.88
CA SER A 61 39.46 -15.41 8.98
C SER A 61 38.77 -15.52 7.62
N LEU A 62 39.33 -14.90 6.57
CA LEU A 62 38.79 -14.99 5.21
C LEU A 62 38.92 -16.40 4.61
N ARG A 63 40.01 -17.12 4.90
CA ARG A 63 40.18 -18.51 4.47
C ARG A 63 39.07 -19.42 5.02
N ASN A 64 38.66 -19.18 6.25
CA ASN A 64 37.65 -19.98 6.96
C ASN A 64 36.23 -19.42 6.82
N LEU A 65 36.05 -18.28 6.15
CA LEU A 65 34.74 -17.67 5.95
C LEU A 65 33.93 -18.48 4.94
N ASP A 66 32.76 -18.95 5.34
CA ASP A 66 31.78 -19.50 4.40
C ASP A 66 31.12 -18.36 3.62
N ILE A 67 31.69 -18.05 2.46
CA ILE A 67 31.20 -16.96 1.60
C ILE A 67 29.79 -17.25 1.10
N ASN A 68 29.41 -18.51 0.89
CA ASN A 68 28.07 -18.86 0.44
C ASN A 68 27.04 -18.62 1.55
N ALA A 69 27.36 -18.97 2.79
CA ALA A 69 26.52 -18.63 3.94
C ALA A 69 26.42 -17.11 4.15
N ALA A 70 27.51 -16.36 3.94
CA ALA A 70 27.49 -14.90 4.02
C ALA A 70 26.66 -14.26 2.89
N GLU A 71 26.76 -14.77 1.66
CA GLU A 71 25.93 -14.33 0.54
C GLU A 71 24.45 -14.66 0.78
N GLN A 72 24.16 -15.88 1.23
CA GLN A 72 22.80 -16.28 1.59
C GLN A 72 22.23 -15.40 2.71
N PHE A 73 23.01 -15.14 3.76
CA PHE A 73 22.63 -14.22 4.82
C PHE A 73 22.33 -12.82 4.27
N SER A 74 23.18 -12.30 3.37
CA SER A 74 22.96 -11.01 2.71
C SER A 74 21.65 -11.00 1.93
N ARG A 75 21.39 -12.03 1.11
CA ARG A 75 20.16 -12.16 0.34
C ARG A 75 18.93 -12.30 1.23
N ASP A 76 19.03 -13.04 2.32
CA ASP A 76 17.91 -13.19 3.25
C ASP A 76 17.59 -11.86 3.96
N TRP A 77 18.64 -11.10 4.32
CA TRP A 77 18.51 -9.87 5.10
C TRP A 77 18.09 -8.65 4.28
N PHE A 78 18.64 -8.53 3.08
CA PHE A 78 18.45 -7.39 2.19
C PHE A 78 17.52 -7.73 1.02
N GLY A 79 17.36 -9.00 0.68
CA GLY A 79 16.56 -9.43 -0.49
C GLY A 79 17.44 -9.78 -1.69
N ASP A 80 16.81 -10.33 -2.72
CA ASP A 80 17.50 -10.76 -3.94
C ASP A 80 17.50 -9.64 -5.00
N HIS A 81 18.29 -8.61 -4.73
CA HIS A 81 18.37 -7.40 -5.56
C HIS A 81 18.95 -7.60 -6.97
N ALA A 82 19.60 -8.74 -7.23
CA ALA A 82 20.26 -9.01 -8.51
C ALA A 82 19.29 -9.46 -9.60
N ASN A 83 18.15 -10.04 -9.23
CA ASN A 83 17.21 -10.68 -10.16
C ASN A 83 16.06 -9.77 -10.61
N TRP A 84 15.97 -8.54 -10.09
CA TRP A 84 14.89 -7.61 -10.40
C TRP A 84 15.30 -6.15 -10.22
N ASP A 85 14.67 -5.25 -10.98
CA ASP A 85 14.88 -3.80 -10.95
C ASP A 85 13.54 -3.04 -11.01
N HIS A 86 13.59 -1.72 -10.78
CA HIS A 86 12.40 -0.86 -10.80
C HIS A 86 11.70 -0.85 -12.16
N GLU A 87 12.43 -0.87 -13.27
CA GLU A 87 11.87 -0.86 -14.61
C GLU A 87 10.98 -2.08 -14.87
N ARG A 88 11.44 -3.27 -14.48
CA ARG A 88 10.64 -4.50 -14.57
C ARG A 88 9.38 -4.44 -13.71
N LEU A 89 9.39 -3.77 -12.55
CA LEU A 89 8.15 -3.57 -11.79
C LEU A 89 7.20 -2.64 -12.55
N LEU A 90 7.69 -1.49 -13.01
CA LEU A 90 6.86 -0.50 -13.69
C LEU A 90 6.23 -1.06 -14.97
N ALA A 91 6.93 -2.00 -15.64
CA ALA A 91 6.44 -2.72 -16.79
C ALA A 91 5.54 -3.94 -16.46
N LEU A 92 5.43 -4.33 -15.18
CA LEU A 92 4.63 -5.49 -14.77
C LEU A 92 3.14 -5.16 -14.84
N LEU A 93 2.46 -5.79 -15.80
CA LEU A 93 1.03 -5.70 -15.98
C LEU A 93 0.34 -6.94 -15.40
N TYR A 94 -0.80 -6.72 -14.77
CA TYR A 94 -1.71 -7.75 -14.32
C TYR A 94 -2.94 -7.75 -15.22
N VAL A 95 -3.37 -8.93 -15.68
CA VAL A 95 -4.65 -9.08 -16.38
C VAL A 95 -5.75 -9.01 -15.32
N GLU A 96 -6.38 -7.86 -15.19
CA GLU A 96 -7.34 -7.58 -14.15
C GLU A 96 -8.77 -7.91 -14.57
N ASP A 97 -9.51 -8.54 -13.67
CA ASP A 97 -10.92 -8.82 -13.88
C ASP A 97 -11.69 -7.51 -13.67
N LEU A 98 -12.46 -7.06 -14.67
CA LEU A 98 -13.28 -5.84 -14.55
C LEU A 98 -14.50 -6.05 -13.65
N MET A 99 -14.85 -7.31 -13.38
CA MET A 99 -15.82 -7.70 -12.38
C MET A 99 -15.24 -8.85 -11.54
N PRO A 100 -14.38 -8.54 -10.56
CA PRO A 100 -13.77 -9.57 -9.73
C PRO A 100 -14.82 -10.39 -8.98
N ALA A 101 -14.53 -11.68 -8.73
CA ALA A 101 -15.43 -12.59 -8.02
C ALA A 101 -15.85 -12.09 -6.64
N ARG A 102 -15.06 -11.21 -6.01
CA ARG A 102 -15.43 -10.56 -4.75
C ARG A 102 -16.75 -9.80 -4.85
N HIS A 103 -17.07 -9.13 -5.96
CA HIS A 103 -18.30 -8.35 -6.06
C HIS A 103 -19.55 -9.24 -6.00
N LEU A 104 -19.48 -10.47 -6.52
CA LEU A 104 -20.57 -11.43 -6.37
C LEU A 104 -20.74 -11.86 -4.91
N ARG A 105 -19.64 -12.06 -4.19
CA ARG A 105 -19.66 -12.40 -2.76
C ARG A 105 -20.20 -11.26 -1.91
N ASP A 106 -19.67 -10.07 -2.10
CA ASP A 106 -20.06 -8.85 -1.37
C ASP A 106 -21.53 -8.49 -1.68
N PHE A 107 -21.97 -8.69 -2.93
CA PHE A 107 -23.38 -8.60 -3.27
C PHE A 107 -24.23 -9.64 -2.52
N GLY A 108 -23.71 -10.85 -2.32
CA GLY A 108 -24.37 -11.86 -1.50
C GLY A 108 -24.53 -11.44 -0.04
N ASP A 109 -23.47 -10.88 0.55
CA ASP A 109 -23.50 -10.31 1.90
C ASP A 109 -24.53 -9.17 1.96
N TYR A 110 -24.56 -8.28 0.96
CA TYR A 110 -25.59 -7.23 0.83
C TYR A 110 -27.02 -7.79 0.70
N ALA A 111 -27.23 -8.74 -0.21
CA ALA A 111 -28.55 -9.24 -0.57
C ALA A 111 -29.20 -10.08 0.53
N LEU A 112 -28.42 -10.59 1.48
CA LEU A 112 -28.88 -11.31 2.67
C LEU A 112 -28.84 -10.46 3.94
N GLY A 113 -27.77 -9.70 4.14
CA GLY A 113 -27.51 -8.92 5.36
C GLY A 113 -28.23 -7.57 5.39
N GLY A 114 -28.53 -7.01 4.21
CA GLY A 114 -29.26 -5.75 4.09
C GLY A 114 -28.46 -4.52 4.51
N ARG A 115 -27.16 -4.51 4.24
CA ARG A 115 -26.33 -3.31 4.39
C ARG A 115 -25.59 -2.98 3.11
N ARG A 116 -25.80 -1.77 2.62
CA ARG A 116 -25.13 -1.29 1.41
C ARG A 116 -23.65 -0.95 1.70
N PRO A 117 -22.74 -1.05 0.71
CA PRO A 117 -21.32 -0.74 0.88
C PRO A 117 -20.99 0.63 1.50
N GLY A 118 -21.69 1.68 1.07
CA GLY A 118 -21.65 3.04 1.58
C GLY A 118 -22.60 3.29 2.75
N GLY A 119 -23.25 2.25 3.27
CA GLY A 119 -24.12 2.29 4.43
C GLY A 119 -25.60 2.53 4.12
N GLY A 120 -26.41 2.39 5.17
CA GLY A 120 -27.87 2.44 5.08
C GLY A 120 -28.51 1.10 4.70
N GLN A 121 -29.84 1.15 4.56
CA GLN A 121 -30.68 -0.01 4.30
C GLN A 121 -30.92 -0.19 2.78
N PRO A 122 -31.15 -1.42 2.32
CA PRO A 122 -31.52 -1.72 0.94
C PRO A 122 -32.83 -1.03 0.56
N SER A 123 -32.98 -0.68 -0.71
CA SER A 123 -34.25 -0.18 -1.24
C SER A 123 -35.23 -1.30 -1.60
N PHE A 124 -34.75 -2.54 -1.61
CA PHE A 124 -35.47 -3.72 -2.10
C PHE A 124 -35.60 -4.81 -1.04
N PRO A 125 -36.61 -5.68 -1.17
CA PRO A 125 -36.74 -6.91 -0.39
C PRO A 125 -35.49 -7.80 -0.45
N LEU A 126 -35.07 -8.32 0.70
CA LEU A 126 -33.91 -9.20 0.80
C LEU A 126 -34.19 -10.62 0.27
N LEU A 127 -33.10 -11.34 -0.03
CA LEU A 127 -33.14 -12.77 -0.22
C LEU A 127 -33.37 -13.46 1.12
N THR A 128 -34.20 -14.50 1.12
CA THR A 128 -34.27 -15.43 2.26
C THR A 128 -33.06 -16.38 2.25
N THR A 129 -32.76 -17.00 3.41
CA THR A 129 -31.71 -18.02 3.50
C THR A 129 -31.96 -19.20 2.57
N GLU A 130 -33.23 -19.58 2.35
CA GLU A 130 -33.59 -20.66 1.41
C GLU A 130 -33.27 -20.23 -0.04
N GLU A 131 -33.69 -19.02 -0.44
CA GLU A 131 -33.46 -18.50 -1.78
C GLU A 131 -31.97 -18.32 -2.11
N TRP A 132 -31.14 -17.99 -1.11
CA TRP A 132 -29.69 -18.01 -1.29
C TRP A 132 -29.18 -19.36 -1.76
N THR A 133 -29.71 -20.46 -1.21
CA THR A 133 -29.29 -21.81 -1.62
C THR A 133 -29.72 -22.13 -3.05
N PHE A 134 -30.76 -21.49 -3.57
CA PHE A 134 -31.25 -21.70 -4.92
C PHE A 134 -30.30 -21.17 -5.99
N LEU A 135 -29.47 -20.17 -5.68
CA LEU A 135 -28.47 -19.64 -6.61
C LEU A 135 -27.48 -20.72 -7.09
N ALA A 136 -27.22 -21.72 -6.24
CA ALA A 136 -26.35 -22.85 -6.52
C ALA A 136 -27.09 -24.14 -6.89
N LYS A 137 -28.44 -24.16 -6.89
CA LYS A 137 -29.23 -25.34 -7.25
C LYS A 137 -29.79 -25.23 -8.67
N PRO A 138 -29.79 -26.32 -9.45
CA PRO A 138 -30.49 -26.37 -10.72
C PRO A 138 -31.94 -25.91 -10.62
N TYR A 139 -32.42 -25.12 -11.58
CA TYR A 139 -33.83 -24.69 -11.59
C TYR A 139 -34.81 -25.87 -11.55
N SER A 140 -34.46 -27.01 -12.15
CA SER A 140 -35.25 -28.24 -12.13
C SER A 140 -35.56 -28.79 -10.73
N GLU A 141 -34.78 -28.41 -9.71
CA GLU A 141 -34.95 -28.90 -8.34
C GLU A 141 -35.88 -28.04 -7.48
N TRP A 142 -36.06 -26.76 -7.81
CA TRP A 142 -36.74 -25.82 -6.91
C TRP A 142 -37.70 -24.85 -7.61
N ALA A 143 -37.48 -24.53 -8.88
CA ALA A 143 -38.30 -23.54 -9.57
C ALA A 143 -39.69 -24.11 -9.89
N PRO A 144 -40.73 -23.27 -9.98
CA PRO A 144 -42.04 -23.72 -10.44
C PRO A 144 -42.08 -23.84 -11.98
N PRO A 145 -43.04 -24.59 -12.55
CA PRO A 145 -43.30 -24.57 -13.98
C PRO A 145 -43.58 -23.15 -14.48
N PHE A 146 -43.05 -22.71 -15.63
CA PHE A 146 -42.22 -23.43 -16.61
C PHE A 146 -40.70 -23.23 -16.42
N PHE A 147 -40.27 -22.65 -15.29
CA PHE A 147 -38.85 -22.37 -15.01
C PHE A 147 -38.05 -23.63 -14.63
N ASN A 148 -38.72 -24.71 -14.21
CA ASN A 148 -38.13 -25.98 -13.77
C ASN A 148 -37.53 -26.86 -14.89
N THR A 149 -37.23 -26.30 -16.05
CA THR A 149 -36.75 -27.03 -17.23
C THR A 149 -35.23 -27.04 -17.37
N SER A 150 -34.53 -26.11 -16.73
CA SER A 150 -33.07 -26.01 -16.78
C SER A 150 -32.40 -26.87 -15.70
N THR A 151 -31.39 -27.64 -16.09
CA THR A 151 -30.51 -28.40 -15.17
C THR A 151 -29.35 -27.57 -14.65
N LYS A 152 -29.26 -26.28 -15.01
CA LYS A 152 -28.24 -25.35 -14.54
C LYS A 152 -28.76 -24.50 -13.40
N SER A 153 -27.89 -24.11 -12.49
CA SER A 153 -28.13 -23.05 -11.50
C SER A 153 -27.71 -21.68 -12.05
N VAL A 154 -28.02 -20.61 -11.33
CA VAL A 154 -27.50 -19.26 -11.66
C VAL A 154 -25.98 -19.25 -11.57
N HIS A 155 -25.41 -19.89 -10.54
CA HIS A 155 -23.96 -20.00 -10.36
C HIS A 155 -23.29 -20.72 -11.53
N ASP A 156 -23.92 -21.76 -12.09
CA ASP A 156 -23.40 -22.43 -13.30
C ASP A 156 -23.45 -21.51 -14.53
N GLU A 157 -24.46 -20.65 -14.61
CA GLU A 157 -24.61 -19.70 -15.71
C GLU A 157 -23.60 -18.55 -15.64
N ILE A 158 -23.27 -18.05 -14.45
CA ILE A 158 -22.33 -16.93 -14.23
C ILE A 158 -20.89 -17.37 -14.02
N GLY A 159 -20.66 -18.61 -13.59
CA GLY A 159 -19.34 -19.17 -13.29
C GLY A 159 -18.27 -18.96 -14.38
N PRO A 160 -18.59 -19.09 -15.68
CA PRO A 160 -17.65 -18.82 -16.76
C PRO A 160 -17.00 -17.42 -16.71
N LEU A 161 -17.71 -16.41 -16.20
CA LEU A 161 -17.20 -15.02 -16.08
C LEU A 161 -16.01 -14.96 -15.11
N PHE A 162 -16.11 -15.67 -13.99
CA PHE A 162 -15.10 -15.65 -12.93
C PHE A 162 -14.01 -16.70 -13.13
N ALA A 163 -14.27 -17.71 -13.96
CA ALA A 163 -13.28 -18.73 -14.33
C ALA A 163 -12.41 -18.32 -15.54
N ARG A 164 -12.51 -17.06 -16.00
CA ARG A 164 -11.85 -16.53 -17.21
C ARG A 164 -12.09 -17.39 -18.45
N GLN A 165 -13.30 -17.96 -18.55
CA GLN A 165 -13.70 -18.77 -19.69
C GLN A 165 -14.29 -17.88 -20.77
N ARG A 166 -14.17 -18.31 -22.03
CA ARG A 166 -14.81 -17.60 -23.14
C ARG A 166 -16.33 -17.67 -23.01
N ILE A 167 -16.99 -16.52 -22.98
CA ILE A 167 -18.46 -16.40 -22.96
C ILE A 167 -18.94 -15.97 -24.35
N PRO A 168 -19.63 -16.82 -25.12
CA PRO A 168 -20.08 -16.48 -26.48
C PRO A 168 -21.02 -15.26 -26.55
N ASP A 169 -21.85 -15.08 -25.53
CA ASP A 169 -22.87 -14.02 -25.49
C ASP A 169 -22.34 -12.67 -24.99
N LEU A 170 -21.08 -12.61 -24.55
CA LEU A 170 -20.46 -11.40 -24.05
C LEU A 170 -19.78 -10.65 -25.20
N LYS A 171 -20.09 -9.37 -25.35
CA LYS A 171 -19.62 -8.56 -26.48
C LYS A 171 -18.11 -8.27 -26.46
N SER A 172 -17.50 -8.27 -25.28
CA SER A 172 -16.10 -7.93 -25.10
C SER A 172 -15.51 -8.69 -23.93
N ASP A 173 -14.21 -8.94 -24.00
CA ASP A 173 -13.47 -9.64 -22.94
C ASP A 173 -13.51 -8.81 -21.64
N PRO A 174 -13.98 -9.35 -20.50
CA PRO A 174 -14.16 -8.60 -19.25
C PRO A 174 -12.85 -8.48 -18.46
N HIS A 175 -11.73 -8.53 -19.15
CA HIS A 175 -10.39 -8.44 -18.60
C HIS A 175 -9.62 -7.29 -19.26
N MET A 176 -8.77 -6.62 -18.49
CA MET A 176 -7.94 -5.53 -18.96
C MET A 176 -6.61 -5.50 -18.23
N ASP A 177 -5.55 -5.11 -18.93
CA ASP A 177 -4.26 -4.92 -18.29
C ASP A 177 -4.31 -3.73 -17.33
N PHE A 178 -3.66 -3.93 -16.17
CA PHE A 178 -3.54 -2.94 -15.13
C PHE A 178 -2.15 -3.00 -14.49
N PRO A 179 -1.49 -1.86 -14.17
CA PRO A 179 -0.18 -1.87 -13.53
C PRO A 179 -0.20 -2.61 -12.19
N ALA A 180 0.61 -3.67 -12.06
CA ALA A 180 0.63 -4.51 -10.86
C ALA A 180 0.94 -3.71 -9.59
N ARG A 181 1.81 -2.69 -9.71
CA ARG A 181 2.19 -1.76 -8.64
C ARG A 181 1.02 -0.97 -8.04
N LEU A 182 0.00 -0.66 -8.85
CA LEU A 182 -1.16 0.11 -8.38
C LEU A 182 -2.30 -0.77 -7.85
N ARG A 183 -2.19 -2.10 -8.01
CA ARG A 183 -3.29 -3.03 -7.74
C ARG A 183 -3.70 -3.07 -6.26
N PRO A 184 -2.78 -3.06 -5.27
CA PRO A 184 -3.18 -2.99 -3.87
C PRO A 184 -3.95 -1.71 -3.56
N LEU A 185 -3.47 -0.54 -4.02
CA LEU A 185 -4.18 0.73 -3.83
C LEU A 185 -5.57 0.69 -4.48
N LYS A 186 -5.66 0.32 -5.77
CA LYS A 186 -6.95 0.13 -6.48
C LYS A 186 -7.92 -0.70 -5.65
N THR A 187 -7.46 -1.84 -5.15
CA THR A 187 -8.28 -2.79 -4.39
C THR A 187 -8.76 -2.22 -3.06
N LYS A 188 -7.90 -1.48 -2.34
CA LYS A 188 -8.28 -0.76 -1.12
C LYS A 188 -9.39 0.25 -1.41
N LEU A 189 -9.23 1.05 -2.46
CA LEU A 189 -10.23 2.05 -2.83
C LEU A 189 -11.58 1.39 -3.16
N GLU A 190 -11.57 0.30 -3.94
CA GLU A 190 -12.78 -0.46 -4.30
C GLU A 190 -13.51 -1.05 -3.08
N LEU A 191 -12.77 -1.42 -2.02
CA LEU A 191 -13.34 -1.86 -0.74
C LEU A 191 -13.88 -0.71 0.12
N GLY A 192 -13.77 0.54 -0.35
CA GLY A 192 -14.08 1.72 0.43
C GLY A 192 -13.15 1.88 1.62
N MET A 193 -11.88 1.50 1.49
CA MET A 193 -10.85 1.78 2.48
C MET A 193 -10.18 3.12 2.21
N VAL A 194 -9.67 3.77 3.25
CA VAL A 194 -8.79 4.94 3.07
C VAL A 194 -7.48 4.55 2.36
N PRO A 195 -6.89 5.44 1.53
CA PRO A 195 -5.63 5.17 0.83
C PRO A 195 -4.49 4.77 1.78
N ILE A 196 -4.36 5.46 2.91
CA ILE A 196 -3.47 5.13 4.03
C ILE A 196 -4.11 5.59 5.35
N SER A 197 -3.84 4.88 6.43
CA SER A 197 -4.28 5.22 7.80
C SER A 197 -3.52 6.44 8.32
N ARG A 198 -4.00 7.05 9.41
CA ARG A 198 -3.32 8.21 9.99
C ARG A 198 -1.94 7.88 10.55
N ASP A 199 -1.81 6.76 11.25
CA ASP A 199 -0.49 6.38 11.79
C ASP A 199 0.51 6.19 10.66
N ARG A 200 0.11 5.50 9.58
CA ARG A 200 0.97 5.32 8.42
C ARG A 200 1.31 6.63 7.72
N TRP A 201 0.36 7.57 7.68
CA TRP A 201 0.57 8.92 7.16
C TRP A 201 1.62 9.70 7.96
N LEU A 202 1.54 9.66 9.29
CA LEU A 202 2.48 10.32 10.20
C LEU A 202 3.85 9.64 10.22
N GLU A 203 3.90 8.30 10.20
CA GLU A 203 5.15 7.53 10.08
C GLU A 203 5.92 7.90 8.82
N ARG A 204 5.20 8.18 7.73
CA ARG A 204 5.78 8.61 6.46
C ARG A 204 6.05 10.12 6.39
N GLN A 205 5.77 10.85 7.48
CA GLN A 205 5.86 12.31 7.59
C GLN A 205 5.17 13.03 6.43
N MET A 206 4.04 12.50 5.97
CA MET A 206 3.31 13.07 4.83
C MET A 206 2.46 14.28 5.22
N ASP A 207 2.28 14.51 6.52
CA ASP A 207 1.72 15.72 7.12
C ASP A 207 2.67 16.93 7.03
N ASP A 208 3.99 16.69 6.97
CA ASP A 208 4.98 17.76 6.90
C ASP A 208 5.01 18.41 5.48
N PRO A 209 4.78 19.72 5.35
CA PRO A 209 4.91 20.45 4.09
C PRO A 209 6.27 20.29 3.41
N ALA A 210 7.34 19.99 4.14
CA ALA A 210 8.66 19.71 3.56
C ALA A 210 8.67 18.41 2.72
N ASN A 211 7.75 17.49 3.00
CA ASN A 211 7.63 16.18 2.38
C ASN A 211 6.38 16.03 1.49
N TYR A 212 5.70 17.14 1.15
CA TYR A 212 4.42 17.15 0.41
C TYR A 212 4.45 16.36 -0.91
N ARG A 213 5.64 16.17 -1.50
CA ARG A 213 5.82 15.42 -2.75
C ARG A 213 5.37 13.96 -2.64
N ASN A 214 5.54 13.32 -1.48
CA ASN A 214 5.05 11.95 -1.26
C ASN A 214 3.52 11.92 -1.38
N THR A 215 2.84 12.91 -0.78
CA THR A 215 1.39 13.10 -0.91
C THR A 215 0.98 13.36 -2.36
N PHE A 216 1.71 14.23 -3.05
CA PHE A 216 1.46 14.53 -4.47
C PHE A 216 1.58 13.28 -5.36
N GLU A 217 2.59 12.44 -5.14
CA GLU A 217 2.77 11.19 -5.89
C GLU A 217 1.66 10.17 -5.58
N LEU A 218 1.26 10.03 -4.30
CA LEU A 218 0.10 9.20 -3.95
C LEU A 218 -1.20 9.71 -4.61
N MET A 219 -1.40 11.04 -4.69
CA MET A 219 -2.52 11.63 -5.41
C MET A 219 -2.48 11.34 -6.92
N LYS A 220 -1.29 11.28 -7.53
CA LYS A 220 -1.12 10.87 -8.93
C LYS A 220 -1.47 9.41 -9.15
N ASP A 221 -1.16 8.54 -8.20
CA ASP A 221 -1.53 7.12 -8.29
C ASP A 221 -3.04 6.94 -8.23
N MET A 222 -3.70 7.66 -7.31
CA MET A 222 -5.16 7.71 -7.26
C MET A 222 -5.75 8.28 -8.57
N TYR A 223 -5.19 9.39 -9.08
CA TYR A 223 -5.61 9.96 -10.36
C TYR A 223 -5.50 8.93 -11.50
N THR A 224 -4.39 8.20 -11.57
CA THR A 224 -4.14 7.17 -12.59
C THR A 224 -5.16 6.03 -12.51
N ILE A 225 -5.49 5.57 -11.30
CA ILE A 225 -6.54 4.56 -11.08
C ILE A 225 -7.89 5.04 -11.61
N PHE A 226 -8.31 6.27 -11.26
CA PHE A 226 -9.59 6.81 -11.72
C PHE A 226 -9.59 7.14 -13.21
N GLN A 227 -8.45 7.53 -13.79
CA GLN A 227 -8.32 7.65 -15.24
C GLN A 227 -8.52 6.31 -15.95
N TRP A 228 -7.94 5.22 -15.40
CA TRP A 228 -8.13 3.88 -15.95
C TRP A 228 -9.60 3.46 -15.90
N TYR A 229 -10.29 3.65 -14.78
CA TYR A 229 -11.74 3.37 -14.71
C TYR A 229 -12.58 4.23 -15.64
N ASN A 230 -12.18 5.47 -15.90
CA ASN A 230 -12.88 6.37 -16.83
C ASN A 230 -12.47 6.19 -18.29
N ASN A 231 -11.56 5.25 -18.59
CA ASN A 231 -11.25 4.89 -19.96
C ASN A 231 -12.49 4.25 -20.60
N GLU A 232 -12.88 4.71 -21.80
CA GLU A 232 -14.12 4.25 -22.45
C GLU A 232 -14.12 2.74 -22.72
N GLU A 233 -12.95 2.15 -23.03
CA GLU A 233 -12.83 0.71 -23.23
C GLU A 233 -13.07 -0.06 -21.94
N VAL A 234 -12.47 0.38 -20.83
CA VAL A 234 -12.70 -0.19 -19.49
C VAL A 234 -14.17 -0.07 -19.09
N LEU A 235 -14.77 1.11 -19.26
CA LEU A 235 -16.20 1.35 -18.96
C LEU A 235 -17.11 0.47 -19.83
N SER A 236 -16.85 0.39 -21.13
CA SER A 236 -17.66 -0.41 -22.06
C SER A 236 -17.62 -1.89 -21.71
N ARG A 237 -16.42 -2.45 -21.50
CA ARG A 237 -16.24 -3.86 -21.11
C ARG A 237 -16.88 -4.18 -19.76
N THR A 238 -16.70 -3.30 -18.77
CA THR A 238 -17.32 -3.42 -17.44
C THR A 238 -18.85 -3.41 -17.54
N ARG A 239 -19.40 -2.47 -18.31
CA ARG A 239 -20.85 -2.32 -18.56
C ARG A 239 -21.43 -3.54 -19.29
N ASP A 240 -20.73 -4.08 -20.27
CA ASP A 240 -21.17 -5.29 -20.98
C ASP A 240 -21.22 -6.50 -20.05
N ALA A 241 -20.18 -6.71 -19.22
CA ALA A 241 -20.15 -7.77 -18.22
C ALA A 241 -21.28 -7.59 -17.18
N PHE A 242 -21.46 -6.38 -16.66
CA PHE A 242 -22.53 -6.05 -15.72
C PHE A 242 -23.91 -6.32 -16.31
N ASN A 243 -24.16 -5.85 -17.54
CA ASN A 243 -25.45 -6.00 -18.21
C ASN A 243 -25.76 -7.45 -18.61
N TRP A 244 -24.72 -8.25 -18.82
CA TRP A 244 -24.82 -9.69 -19.02
C TRP A 244 -25.24 -10.39 -17.71
N MET A 245 -24.60 -10.07 -16.58
CA MET A 245 -24.97 -10.55 -15.24
C MET A 245 -26.41 -10.24 -14.89
N VAL A 246 -26.87 -9.00 -15.13
CA VAL A 246 -28.27 -8.59 -14.94
C VAL A 246 -29.21 -9.52 -15.72
N GLY A 247 -28.85 -9.91 -16.94
CA GLY A 247 -29.65 -10.84 -17.75
C GLY A 247 -29.85 -12.21 -17.08
N LYS A 248 -28.84 -12.70 -16.35
CA LYS A 248 -28.93 -13.97 -15.61
C LYS A 248 -29.79 -13.83 -14.36
N PHE A 249 -29.68 -12.70 -13.66
CA PHE A 249 -30.51 -12.40 -12.48
C PHE A 249 -32.00 -12.25 -12.80
N VAL A 250 -32.37 -11.72 -13.97
CA VAL A 250 -33.79 -11.65 -14.39
C VAL A 250 -34.46 -13.03 -14.38
N ASN A 251 -33.78 -14.07 -14.87
CA ASN A 251 -34.34 -15.42 -14.93
C ASN A 251 -34.57 -15.98 -13.52
N PHE A 252 -33.59 -15.81 -12.64
CA PHE A 252 -33.69 -16.22 -11.24
C PHE A 252 -34.81 -15.50 -10.51
N GLU A 253 -34.83 -14.18 -10.61
CA GLU A 253 -35.82 -13.33 -9.97
C GLU A 253 -37.24 -13.71 -10.34
N ARG A 254 -37.50 -14.00 -11.63
CA ARG A 254 -38.81 -14.45 -12.10
C ARG A 254 -39.21 -15.80 -11.50
N ALA A 255 -38.29 -16.76 -11.47
CA ALA A 255 -38.53 -18.08 -10.88
C ALA A 255 -38.76 -18.00 -9.35
N ALA A 256 -37.93 -17.23 -8.66
CA ALA A 256 -38.05 -17.00 -7.21
C ALA A 256 -39.37 -16.29 -6.87
N ASN A 257 -39.74 -15.24 -7.60
CA ASN A 257 -41.02 -14.55 -7.41
C ASN A 257 -42.23 -15.42 -7.72
N ALA A 258 -42.17 -16.29 -8.73
CA ALA A 258 -43.23 -17.26 -9.00
C ALA A 258 -43.39 -18.24 -7.83
N ARG A 259 -42.29 -18.70 -7.23
CA ARG A 259 -42.30 -19.54 -6.02
C ARG A 259 -42.85 -18.78 -4.80
N ARG A 260 -42.43 -17.53 -4.58
CA ARG A 260 -42.98 -16.65 -3.53
C ARG A 260 -44.50 -16.53 -3.65
N ALA A 261 -45.00 -16.28 -4.87
CA ALA A 261 -46.43 -16.18 -5.13
C ALA A 261 -47.18 -17.49 -4.83
N LEU A 262 -46.64 -18.66 -5.21
CA LEU A 262 -47.23 -19.97 -4.88
C LEU A 262 -47.25 -20.23 -3.37
N ASN A 263 -46.25 -19.72 -2.63
CA ASN A 263 -46.16 -19.84 -1.19
C ASN A 263 -46.92 -18.74 -0.43
N GLY A 264 -47.65 -17.85 -1.12
CA GLY A 264 -48.43 -16.78 -0.50
C GLY A 264 -47.63 -15.55 -0.06
N THR A 265 -46.36 -15.43 -0.43
CA THR A 265 -45.54 -14.24 -0.14
C THR A 265 -45.84 -13.15 -1.17
N THR A 266 -46.33 -12.00 -0.70
CA THR A 266 -46.69 -10.84 -1.55
C THR A 266 -45.50 -9.96 -1.93
N GLU A 267 -44.44 -9.99 -1.12
CA GLU A 267 -43.23 -9.21 -1.33
C GLU A 267 -42.41 -9.78 -2.49
N ARG A 268 -42.14 -8.96 -3.50
CA ARG A 268 -41.41 -9.38 -4.70
C ARG A 268 -39.93 -9.05 -4.60
N LEU A 269 -39.09 -10.03 -4.88
CA LEU A 269 -37.66 -9.85 -5.07
C LEU A 269 -37.40 -9.00 -6.33
N ASP A 270 -36.47 -8.06 -6.25
CA ASP A 270 -35.91 -7.34 -7.40
C ASP A 270 -34.38 -7.48 -7.36
N LEU A 271 -33.91 -8.65 -7.80
CA LEU A 271 -32.49 -8.98 -7.74
C LEU A 271 -31.69 -8.10 -8.71
N THR A 272 -32.32 -7.65 -9.81
CA THR A 272 -31.69 -6.75 -10.77
C THR A 272 -31.48 -5.35 -10.21
N GLY A 273 -32.50 -4.81 -9.53
CA GLY A 273 -32.43 -3.54 -8.81
C GLY A 273 -31.44 -3.59 -7.66
N MET A 274 -31.42 -4.70 -6.90
CA MET A 274 -30.43 -4.93 -5.85
C MET A 274 -29.00 -4.95 -6.38
N TRP A 275 -28.74 -5.65 -7.49
CA TRP A 275 -27.40 -5.71 -8.09
C TRP A 275 -26.93 -4.34 -8.55
N PHE A 276 -27.82 -3.57 -9.18
CA PHE A 276 -27.53 -2.19 -9.56
C PHE A 276 -27.29 -1.29 -8.33
N GLU A 277 -28.14 -1.38 -7.30
CA GLU A 277 -27.99 -0.58 -6.07
C GLU A 277 -26.66 -0.87 -5.38
N TYR A 278 -26.30 -2.15 -5.20
CA TYR A 278 -25.01 -2.56 -4.66
C TYR A 278 -23.86 -1.98 -5.46
N TRP A 279 -23.89 -2.16 -6.78
CA TRP A 279 -22.81 -1.74 -7.67
C TRP A 279 -22.63 -0.22 -7.63
N HIS A 280 -23.71 0.52 -7.86
CA HIS A 280 -23.70 1.99 -7.83
C HIS A 280 -23.20 2.51 -6.48
N ASP A 281 -23.65 1.92 -5.38
CA ASP A 281 -23.25 2.34 -4.04
C ASP A 281 -21.78 2.01 -3.74
N ALA A 282 -21.25 0.86 -4.19
CA ALA A 282 -19.83 0.51 -4.07
C ALA A 282 -18.93 1.53 -4.78
N TRP A 283 -19.20 1.84 -6.05
CA TRP A 283 -18.43 2.82 -6.83
C TRP A 283 -18.57 4.25 -6.31
N SER A 284 -19.76 4.61 -5.86
CA SER A 284 -20.02 5.92 -5.24
C SER A 284 -19.28 6.06 -3.92
N ASN A 285 -19.29 5.03 -3.06
CA ASN A 285 -18.57 4.99 -1.80
C ASN A 285 -17.05 5.10 -2.03
N MET A 286 -16.49 4.32 -2.96
CA MET A 286 -15.09 4.44 -3.36
C MET A 286 -14.75 5.88 -3.77
N SER A 287 -15.56 6.46 -4.68
CA SER A 287 -15.31 7.81 -5.21
C SER A 287 -15.40 8.89 -4.14
N ASN A 288 -16.43 8.85 -3.29
CA ASN A 288 -16.70 9.87 -2.28
C ASN A 288 -15.70 9.80 -1.13
N ARG A 289 -15.38 8.58 -0.64
CA ARG A 289 -14.39 8.40 0.43
C ARG A 289 -13.00 8.82 -0.02
N THR A 290 -12.59 8.42 -1.22
CA THR A 290 -11.28 8.81 -1.76
C THR A 290 -11.20 10.33 -1.93
N HIS A 291 -12.26 10.95 -2.49
CA HIS A 291 -12.31 12.39 -2.68
C HIS A 291 -12.23 13.14 -1.34
N GLY A 292 -13.07 12.77 -0.38
CA GLY A 292 -13.08 13.39 0.94
C GLY A 292 -11.75 13.24 1.67
N TRP A 293 -11.16 12.04 1.64
CA TRP A 293 -9.85 11.81 2.24
C TRP A 293 -8.77 12.71 1.62
N ILE A 294 -8.70 12.83 0.28
CA ILE A 294 -7.69 13.68 -0.36
C ILE A 294 -7.90 15.16 -0.02
N VAL A 295 -9.15 15.64 -0.06
CA VAL A 295 -9.46 17.05 0.28
C VAL A 295 -8.97 17.35 1.69
N ASP A 296 -9.33 16.50 2.67
CA ASP A 296 -8.94 16.70 4.06
C ASP A 296 -7.41 16.71 4.23
N ARG A 297 -6.68 15.78 3.57
CA ARG A 297 -5.20 15.72 3.65
C ARG A 297 -4.52 16.91 2.99
N VAL A 298 -5.04 17.36 1.86
CA VAL A 298 -4.50 18.52 1.15
C VAL A 298 -4.72 19.79 1.97
N ASP A 299 -5.88 19.93 2.60
CA ASP A 299 -6.18 21.08 3.47
C ASP A 299 -5.31 21.08 4.73
N GLU A 300 -5.12 19.91 5.36
CA GLU A 300 -4.21 19.73 6.51
C GLU A 300 -2.77 20.18 6.20
N ILE A 301 -2.21 19.74 5.07
CA ILE A 301 -0.86 20.16 4.65
C ILE A 301 -0.83 21.64 4.29
N GLN A 302 -1.84 22.17 3.59
CA GLN A 302 -1.86 23.58 3.20
C GLN A 302 -1.97 24.51 4.41
N GLU A 303 -2.78 24.16 5.41
CA GLU A 303 -2.89 24.87 6.67
C GLU A 303 -1.56 24.86 7.42
N PHE A 304 -0.91 23.70 7.51
CA PHE A 304 0.39 23.62 8.17
C PHE A 304 1.49 24.37 7.40
N ALA A 305 1.49 24.29 6.07
CA ALA A 305 2.41 25.04 5.21
C ALA A 305 2.22 26.55 5.38
N PHE A 306 0.97 27.01 5.49
CA PHE A 306 0.66 28.42 5.73
C PHE A 306 1.15 28.88 7.11
N PHE A 307 0.92 28.08 8.16
CA PHE A 307 1.45 28.36 9.49
C PHE A 307 2.99 28.44 9.50
N LYS A 308 3.67 27.49 8.84
CA LYS A 308 5.14 27.50 8.72
C LYS A 308 5.67 28.68 7.91
N TYR A 309 4.92 29.12 6.92
CA TYR A 309 5.23 30.33 6.16
C TYR A 309 5.16 31.58 7.05
N GLU A 310 4.11 31.72 7.87
CA GLU A 310 3.99 32.85 8.81
C GLU A 310 5.13 32.86 9.84
N GLU A 311 5.48 31.72 10.44
CA GLU A 311 6.64 31.59 11.35
C GLU A 311 7.95 32.00 10.65
N ALA A 312 8.14 31.56 9.40
CA ALA A 312 9.34 31.87 8.63
C ALA A 312 9.41 33.36 8.25
N LEU A 313 8.27 34.00 7.97
CA LEU A 313 8.21 35.45 7.74
C LEU A 313 8.58 36.24 8.98
N GLU A 314 8.05 35.86 10.15
CA GLU A 314 8.38 36.51 11.41
C GLU A 314 9.88 36.40 11.71
N ALA A 315 10.46 35.21 11.52
CA ALA A 315 11.88 34.98 11.71
C ALA A 315 12.76 35.72 10.70
N ALA A 316 12.30 35.89 9.46
CA ALA A 316 13.05 36.57 8.40
C ALA A 316 13.12 38.10 8.60
N GLY A 317 12.13 38.71 9.26
CA GLY A 317 12.09 40.16 9.47
C GLY A 317 12.12 40.94 8.14
N GLU A 318 13.21 41.66 7.88
CA GLU A 318 13.42 42.44 6.64
C GLU A 318 14.27 41.70 5.58
N ASP A 319 14.78 40.50 5.89
CA ASP A 319 15.64 39.73 4.99
C ASP A 319 14.88 39.23 3.76
N GLN A 320 15.06 39.95 2.65
CA GLN A 320 14.42 39.67 1.37
C GLN A 320 14.79 38.32 0.75
N VAL A 321 15.94 37.73 1.12
CA VAL A 321 16.34 36.40 0.66
C VAL A 321 15.56 35.35 1.43
N ALA A 322 15.58 35.43 2.76
CA ALA A 322 14.83 34.51 3.62
C ALA A 322 13.32 34.56 3.37
N ILE A 323 12.74 35.76 3.19
CA ILE A 323 11.34 35.95 2.79
C ILE A 323 11.05 35.24 1.46
N GLY A 324 11.92 35.43 0.47
CA GLY A 324 11.75 34.80 -0.85
C GLY A 324 11.83 33.27 -0.79
N GLU A 325 12.73 32.72 0.02
CA GLU A 325 12.87 31.27 0.21
C GLU A 325 11.64 30.68 0.91
N ALA A 326 11.16 31.31 1.98
CA ALA A 326 9.94 30.92 2.67
C ALA A 326 8.73 30.95 1.70
N GLY A 327 8.59 32.03 0.94
CA GLY A 327 7.50 32.17 -0.04
C GLY A 327 7.56 31.14 -1.16
N LYS A 328 8.78 30.76 -1.60
CA LYS A 328 8.97 29.71 -2.60
C LYS A 328 8.53 28.35 -2.09
N GLN A 329 9.02 27.94 -0.92
CA GLN A 329 8.69 26.64 -0.32
C GLN A 329 7.18 26.50 -0.11
N TYR A 330 6.57 27.53 0.45
CA TYR A 330 5.13 27.61 0.63
C TYR A 330 4.37 27.51 -0.71
N TYR A 331 4.73 28.35 -1.69
CA TYR A 331 4.01 28.40 -2.96
C TYR A 331 4.11 27.08 -3.74
N GLU A 332 5.29 26.46 -3.82
CA GLU A 332 5.50 25.18 -4.50
C GLU A 332 4.61 24.08 -3.89
N CYS A 333 4.63 23.93 -2.56
CA CYS A 333 3.78 22.99 -1.84
C CYS A 333 2.29 23.20 -2.15
N VAL A 334 1.79 24.43 -1.97
CA VAL A 334 0.36 24.73 -2.13
C VAL A 334 -0.09 24.61 -3.60
N GLN A 335 0.70 25.12 -4.54
CA GLN A 335 0.32 25.14 -5.96
C GLN A 335 0.31 23.73 -6.56
N ASP A 336 1.28 22.88 -6.23
CA ASP A 336 1.35 21.50 -6.73
C ASP A 336 0.16 20.67 -6.23
N LEU A 337 -0.10 20.70 -4.91
CA LEU A 337 -1.23 19.98 -4.32
C LEU A 337 -2.56 20.47 -4.86
N ARG A 338 -2.76 21.78 -5.01
CA ARG A 338 -4.00 22.34 -5.61
C ARG A 338 -4.16 21.96 -7.06
N GLY A 339 -3.07 21.97 -7.84
CA GLY A 339 -3.09 21.57 -9.24
C GLY A 339 -3.55 20.12 -9.40
N MET A 340 -3.03 19.22 -8.56
CA MET A 340 -3.43 17.81 -8.58
C MET A 340 -4.84 17.59 -8.04
N LEU A 341 -5.21 18.24 -6.93
CA LEU A 341 -6.55 18.18 -6.37
C LEU A 341 -7.60 18.65 -7.38
N THR A 342 -7.30 19.71 -8.14
CA THR A 342 -8.19 20.19 -9.21
C THR A 342 -8.41 19.14 -10.29
N LYS A 343 -7.40 18.36 -10.67
CA LYS A 343 -7.56 17.23 -11.61
C LYS A 343 -8.46 16.15 -11.04
N LEU A 344 -8.21 15.80 -9.77
CA LEU A 344 -9.02 14.83 -9.04
C LEU A 344 -10.48 15.28 -8.90
N ASP A 345 -10.74 16.58 -8.70
CA ASP A 345 -12.09 17.14 -8.56
C ASP A 345 -13.01 16.85 -9.74
N TYR A 346 -12.50 16.71 -10.96
CA TYR A 346 -13.31 16.33 -12.13
C TYR A 346 -13.05 14.90 -12.63
N THR A 347 -12.04 14.20 -12.12
CA THR A 347 -11.74 12.81 -12.50
C THR A 347 -12.36 11.78 -11.54
N LEU A 348 -12.42 12.04 -10.23
CA LEU A 348 -13.09 11.10 -9.31
C LEU A 348 -14.59 11.03 -9.58
N GLY A 349 -15.09 9.81 -9.70
CA GLY A 349 -16.45 9.51 -10.14
C GLY A 349 -16.42 8.61 -11.36
N ILE A 350 -17.20 7.54 -11.30
CA ILE A 350 -17.33 6.54 -12.37
C ILE A 350 -18.74 6.65 -12.93
N PRO A 351 -18.91 7.02 -14.22
CA PRO A 351 -20.23 7.21 -14.79
C PRO A 351 -20.96 5.87 -14.96
N MET A 352 -22.25 5.83 -14.59
CA MET A 352 -23.10 4.64 -14.75
C MET A 352 -23.92 4.63 -16.05
N THR A 353 -23.62 5.55 -16.97
CA THR A 353 -24.35 5.64 -18.24
C THR A 353 -24.32 4.33 -19.01
N GLY A 354 -25.50 3.76 -19.30
CA GLY A 354 -25.66 2.52 -20.05
C GLY A 354 -25.61 1.23 -19.21
N PHE A 355 -25.42 1.31 -17.90
CA PHE A 355 -25.64 0.19 -16.99
C PHE A 355 -27.16 -0.03 -16.82
N LYS A 356 -27.63 -1.29 -16.92
CA LYS A 356 -29.04 -1.63 -16.72
C LYS A 356 -29.46 -1.31 -15.29
N GLY A 357 -30.62 -0.68 -15.12
CA GLY A 357 -31.11 -0.17 -13.84
C GLY A 357 -30.72 1.28 -13.57
N PHE A 358 -29.69 1.81 -14.25
CA PHE A 358 -29.35 3.22 -14.16
C PHE A 358 -30.35 4.09 -14.93
N THR A 359 -30.86 5.12 -14.27
CA THR A 359 -31.60 6.21 -14.91
C THR A 359 -30.71 7.43 -14.90
N ILE A 360 -30.51 8.05 -16.08
CA ILE A 360 -29.63 9.22 -16.22
C ILE A 360 -30.07 10.32 -15.24
N GLY A 361 -29.24 10.55 -14.24
CA GLY A 361 -29.40 11.64 -13.28
C GLY A 361 -28.73 12.93 -13.75
N SER A 362 -28.92 14.00 -12.98
CA SER A 362 -28.19 15.27 -13.12
C SER A 362 -26.93 15.33 -12.25
N SER A 363 -26.49 14.19 -11.67
CA SER A 363 -25.31 14.17 -10.81
C SER A 363 -24.06 14.48 -11.64
N PHE A 364 -23.19 15.33 -11.09
CA PHE A 364 -21.92 15.67 -11.71
C PHE A 364 -21.04 14.44 -11.97
N THR A 365 -21.09 13.43 -11.09
CA THR A 365 -20.29 12.21 -11.20
C THR A 365 -20.74 11.27 -12.32
N ASP A 366 -21.95 11.43 -12.84
CA ASP A 366 -22.51 10.59 -13.90
C ASP A 366 -22.05 11.05 -15.30
N LEU A 367 -21.47 12.24 -15.39
CA LEU A 367 -20.97 12.84 -16.62
C LEU A 367 -19.60 12.28 -17.01
N THR A 368 -19.30 12.32 -18.31
CA THR A 368 -17.96 11.98 -18.82
C THR A 368 -16.91 12.91 -18.21
N VAL A 369 -15.65 12.47 -18.14
CA VAL A 369 -14.55 13.29 -17.59
C VAL A 369 -14.41 14.61 -18.35
N SER A 370 -14.57 14.60 -19.68
CA SER A 370 -14.50 15.80 -20.51
C SER A 370 -15.59 16.82 -20.15
N GLN A 371 -16.83 16.36 -19.95
CA GLN A 371 -17.95 17.22 -19.52
C GLN A 371 -17.73 17.77 -18.11
N ARG A 372 -17.26 16.92 -17.17
CA ARG A 372 -16.92 17.35 -15.80
C ARG A 372 -15.84 18.41 -15.81
N GLN A 373 -14.79 18.22 -16.61
CA GLN A 373 -13.69 19.16 -16.75
C GLN A 373 -14.16 20.49 -17.35
N ASP A 374 -15.00 20.48 -18.37
CA ASP A 374 -15.58 21.69 -18.97
C ASP A 374 -16.46 22.45 -17.98
N MET A 375 -17.32 21.74 -17.24
CA MET A 375 -18.14 22.34 -16.17
C MET A 375 -17.27 22.96 -15.07
N PHE A 376 -16.23 22.25 -14.62
CA PHE A 376 -15.29 22.76 -13.64
C PHE A 376 -14.59 24.02 -14.15
N ARG A 377 -14.10 24.03 -15.40
CA ARG A 377 -13.45 25.20 -16.01
C ARG A 377 -14.39 26.40 -16.10
N LYS A 378 -15.64 26.19 -16.49
CA LYS A 378 -16.67 27.25 -16.53
C LYS A 378 -16.92 27.84 -15.15
N MET A 379 -17.08 26.99 -14.13
CA MET A 379 -17.24 27.43 -12.74
C MET A 379 -16.00 28.17 -12.23
N PHE A 380 -14.81 27.63 -12.51
CA PHE A 380 -13.53 28.24 -12.15
C PHE A 380 -13.38 29.64 -12.77
N ALA A 381 -13.78 29.83 -14.03
CA ALA A 381 -13.74 31.13 -14.70
C ALA A 381 -14.68 32.19 -14.10
N THR A 382 -15.68 31.79 -13.30
CA THR A 382 -16.59 32.73 -12.62
C THR A 382 -16.03 33.25 -11.29
N LYS A 383 -14.94 32.67 -10.78
CA LYS A 383 -14.37 33.02 -9.48
C LYS A 383 -13.23 34.04 -9.61
N PRO A 384 -13.08 34.98 -8.66
CA PRO A 384 -11.95 35.90 -8.65
C PRO A 384 -10.68 35.16 -8.24
N PHE A 385 -9.63 35.20 -9.06
CA PHE A 385 -8.29 34.65 -8.72
C PHE A 385 -7.22 35.74 -8.77
N LYS A 386 -7.52 36.91 -8.18
CA LYS A 386 -6.72 38.12 -8.27
C LYS A 386 -5.28 37.89 -7.83
N HIS A 387 -5.09 37.15 -6.74
CA HIS A 387 -3.76 36.94 -6.17
C HIS A 387 -2.96 35.91 -6.97
N GLN A 388 -3.62 34.86 -7.44
CA GLN A 388 -2.98 33.87 -8.32
C GLN A 388 -2.55 34.50 -9.64
N VAL A 389 -3.41 35.32 -10.25
CA VAL A 389 -3.10 36.05 -11.50
C VAL A 389 -1.89 36.95 -11.30
N ALA A 390 -1.84 37.74 -10.21
CA ALA A 390 -0.70 38.61 -9.94
C ALA A 390 0.63 37.85 -9.78
N ILE A 391 0.61 36.66 -9.15
CA ILE A 391 1.80 35.80 -9.03
C ILE A 391 2.27 35.28 -10.39
N LEU A 392 1.33 34.85 -11.24
CA LEU A 392 1.64 34.33 -12.58
C LEU A 392 2.15 35.43 -13.51
N GLU A 393 1.54 36.62 -13.49
CA GLU A 393 2.02 37.77 -14.26
C GLU A 393 3.45 38.17 -13.86
N ALA A 394 3.78 38.11 -12.56
CA ALA A 394 5.13 38.34 -12.07
C ALA A 394 6.12 37.24 -12.52
N GLU A 395 5.67 36.00 -12.67
CA GLU A 395 6.46 34.89 -13.22
C GLU A 395 6.70 35.04 -14.72
N ASP A 396 5.66 35.35 -15.51
CA ASP A 396 5.76 35.55 -16.95
C ASP A 396 6.69 36.72 -17.29
N LYS A 397 6.57 37.83 -16.56
CA LYS A 397 7.47 38.98 -16.72
C LYS A 397 8.93 38.59 -16.46
N ALA A 398 9.17 37.84 -15.39
CA ALA A 398 10.51 37.40 -15.05
C ALA A 398 11.09 36.39 -16.03
N ASN A 399 10.29 35.44 -16.50
CA ASN A 399 10.70 34.48 -17.51
C ASN A 399 11.04 35.20 -18.82
N ALA A 400 10.28 36.24 -19.20
CA ALA A 400 10.59 37.08 -20.36
C ALA A 400 11.89 37.89 -20.18
N GLU A 401 12.13 38.46 -19.01
CA GLU A 401 13.39 39.13 -18.66
C GLU A 401 14.57 38.14 -18.71
N MET A 402 14.38 36.91 -18.26
CA MET A 402 15.40 35.86 -18.30
C MET A 402 15.68 35.38 -19.72
N ALA A 403 14.64 35.11 -20.50
CA ALA A 403 14.75 34.69 -21.89
C ALA A 403 15.42 35.77 -22.77
N SER A 404 15.25 37.05 -22.43
CA SER A 404 15.95 38.15 -23.11
C SER A 404 17.41 38.31 -22.67
N THR A 405 17.78 37.81 -21.48
CA THR A 405 19.13 37.88 -20.93
C THR A 405 20.01 36.68 -21.33
N PHE A 406 19.43 35.51 -21.59
CA PHE A 406 20.17 34.27 -21.85
C PHE A 406 19.90 33.71 -23.26
N SER A 407 20.95 33.62 -24.08
CA SER A 407 20.93 32.90 -25.37
C SER A 407 20.81 31.37 -25.18
N SER A 408 20.24 30.68 -26.16
CA SER A 408 19.68 29.31 -26.13
C SER A 408 20.65 28.14 -25.87
N SER A 409 21.89 28.38 -25.44
CA SER A 409 22.89 27.34 -25.19
C SER A 409 23.49 27.42 -23.78
N LEU A 410 22.69 27.12 -22.76
CA LEU A 410 23.22 26.96 -21.39
C LEU A 410 23.80 25.54 -21.22
N SER A 411 25.02 25.47 -20.69
CA SER A 411 25.61 24.20 -20.27
C SER A 411 24.92 23.66 -19.02
N LEU A 412 25.12 22.37 -18.70
CA LEU A 412 24.63 21.77 -17.46
C LEU A 412 25.16 22.50 -16.21
N ILE A 413 26.38 23.04 -16.29
CA ILE A 413 27.03 23.79 -15.20
C ILE A 413 26.30 25.11 -14.96
N ASP A 414 25.93 25.84 -16.02
CA ASP A 414 25.21 27.09 -15.88
C ASP A 414 23.80 26.88 -15.28
N ARG A 415 23.16 25.73 -15.61
CA ARG A 415 21.91 25.31 -14.97
C ARG A 415 22.08 25.00 -13.49
N LEU A 416 23.19 24.35 -13.10
CA LEU A 416 23.50 24.05 -11.69
C LEU A 416 23.87 25.32 -10.90
N GLU A 417 24.57 26.28 -11.50
CA GLU A 417 24.83 27.58 -10.88
C GLU A 417 23.56 28.43 -10.77
N TYR A 418 22.64 28.31 -11.72
CA TYR A 418 21.34 28.98 -11.66
C TYR A 418 20.50 28.51 -10.47
N LEU A 419 20.58 27.22 -10.10
CA LEU A 419 19.92 26.70 -8.89
C LEU A 419 20.44 27.29 -7.57
N LYS A 420 21.61 27.93 -7.59
CA LYS A 420 22.19 28.62 -6.41
C LYS A 420 21.73 30.08 -6.28
N LYS A 421 20.97 30.60 -7.24
CA LYS A 421 20.45 31.97 -7.16
C LYS A 421 19.36 32.07 -6.07
N PRO A 422 19.25 33.22 -5.38
CA PRO A 422 18.18 33.43 -4.41
C PRO A 422 16.81 33.24 -5.05
N ALA A 423 15.82 32.87 -4.24
CA ALA A 423 14.46 32.68 -4.70
C ALA A 423 13.96 33.89 -5.50
N HIS A 424 13.18 33.59 -6.54
CA HIS A 424 12.68 34.60 -7.47
C HIS A 424 11.90 35.72 -6.73
N PRO A 425 12.07 37.02 -7.07
CA PRO A 425 11.43 38.13 -6.36
C PRO A 425 9.90 38.02 -6.20
N ARG A 426 9.21 37.28 -7.07
CA ARG A 426 7.76 36.99 -6.94
C ARG A 426 7.38 36.39 -5.58
N PHE A 427 8.28 35.60 -5.00
CA PHE A 427 8.04 34.94 -3.72
C PHE A 427 8.20 35.88 -2.52
N ARG A 428 8.59 37.14 -2.76
CA ARG A 428 8.66 38.17 -1.73
C ARG A 428 7.36 38.93 -1.55
N ASP A 429 6.40 38.75 -2.45
CA ASP A 429 5.08 39.39 -2.36
C ASP A 429 4.18 38.65 -1.37
N THR A 430 4.39 38.92 -0.09
CA THR A 430 3.66 38.29 1.02
C THR A 430 2.15 38.50 0.90
N LYS A 431 1.72 39.68 0.46
CA LYS A 431 0.30 40.01 0.27
C LYS A 431 -0.35 39.08 -0.75
N ASN A 432 0.30 38.85 -1.89
CA ASN A 432 -0.24 37.96 -2.90
C ASN A 432 -0.16 36.49 -2.50
N LEU A 433 0.86 36.06 -1.74
CA LEU A 433 0.93 34.68 -1.25
C LEU A 433 -0.15 34.36 -0.19
N ILE A 434 -0.39 35.28 0.76
CA ILE A 434 -1.47 35.16 1.75
C ILE A 434 -2.83 35.23 1.06
N GLY A 435 -3.01 36.17 0.14
CA GLY A 435 -4.23 36.27 -0.64
C GLY A 435 -4.51 35.01 -1.47
N HIS A 436 -3.47 34.44 -2.09
CA HIS A 436 -3.57 33.19 -2.84
C HIS A 436 -4.04 32.03 -1.96
N TYR A 437 -3.61 31.97 -0.69
CA TYR A 437 -4.09 30.97 0.27
C TYR A 437 -5.62 31.03 0.43
N HIS A 438 -6.13 32.16 0.93
CA HIS A 438 -7.53 32.31 1.32
C HIS A 438 -8.48 32.32 0.12
N GLU A 439 -8.13 33.06 -0.94
CA GLU A 439 -8.91 33.14 -2.18
C GLU A 439 -8.97 31.76 -2.84
N GLY A 440 -7.83 31.08 -2.95
CA GLY A 440 -7.74 29.79 -3.62
C GLY A 440 -8.44 28.65 -2.89
N LYS A 441 -8.48 28.67 -1.55
CA LYS A 441 -9.24 27.69 -0.74
C LYS A 441 -10.74 27.93 -0.89
N THR A 442 -11.20 29.14 -0.55
CA THR A 442 -12.62 29.54 -0.61
C THR A 442 -13.25 29.25 -1.97
N ASN A 443 -12.62 29.68 -3.06
CA ASN A 443 -13.15 29.47 -4.40
C ASN A 443 -13.29 27.99 -4.76
N ARG A 444 -12.32 27.15 -4.38
CA ARG A 444 -12.35 25.71 -4.67
C ARG A 444 -13.41 25.00 -3.85
N ASP A 445 -13.58 25.37 -2.58
CA ASP A 445 -14.62 24.82 -1.71
C ASP A 445 -16.03 25.16 -2.25
N GLU A 446 -16.22 26.39 -2.72
CA GLU A 446 -17.47 26.81 -3.37
C GLU A 446 -17.74 26.07 -4.68
N ILE A 447 -16.71 25.89 -5.54
CA ILE A 447 -16.84 25.13 -6.78
C ILE A 447 -17.16 23.66 -6.47
N ARG A 448 -16.46 23.03 -5.52
CA ARG A 448 -16.71 21.64 -5.12
C ARG A 448 -18.12 21.49 -4.57
N THR A 449 -18.56 22.38 -3.69
CA THR A 449 -19.92 22.36 -3.14
C THR A 449 -20.98 22.51 -4.24
N ALA A 450 -20.76 23.39 -5.22
CA ALA A 450 -21.68 23.58 -6.33
C ALA A 450 -21.76 22.37 -7.28
N LEU A 451 -20.64 21.67 -7.51
CA LEU A 451 -20.59 20.54 -8.44
C LEU A 451 -20.94 19.20 -7.79
N ARG A 452 -20.40 18.93 -6.59
CA ARG A 452 -20.51 17.63 -5.90
C ARG A 452 -21.51 17.65 -4.74
N GLY A 453 -22.00 18.82 -4.34
CA GLY A 453 -22.80 18.99 -3.14
C GLY A 453 -21.96 19.02 -1.86
N ILE A 454 -22.64 19.06 -0.72
CA ILE A 454 -22.00 19.04 0.59
C ILE A 454 -21.36 17.66 0.82
N GLN A 455 -20.08 17.65 1.18
CA GLN A 455 -19.35 16.44 1.54
C GLN A 455 -20.04 15.78 2.74
N ARG A 456 -20.40 14.50 2.56
CA ARG A 456 -20.99 13.69 3.62
C ARG A 456 -19.88 13.02 4.40
N LEU A 457 -20.07 12.88 5.71
CA LEU A 457 -19.18 12.06 6.51
C LEU A 457 -19.23 10.61 6.00
N PRO A 458 -18.07 9.96 5.78
CA PRO A 458 -18.04 8.57 5.38
C PRO A 458 -18.73 7.69 6.43
N SER A 459 -19.49 6.71 5.96
CA SER A 459 -20.05 5.65 6.80
C SER A 459 -18.96 4.66 7.24
N GLN A 460 -19.34 3.58 7.92
CA GLN A 460 -18.40 2.52 8.27
C GLN A 460 -17.80 1.88 7.00
N GLU A 461 -16.54 1.48 7.04
CA GLU A 461 -15.94 0.76 5.92
C GLU A 461 -16.68 -0.56 5.64
N HIS A 462 -16.80 -0.93 4.37
CA HIS A 462 -17.64 -2.06 3.98
C HIS A 462 -17.15 -3.38 4.60
N TRP A 463 -15.83 -3.60 4.64
CA TRP A 463 -15.24 -4.79 5.23
C TRP A 463 -15.53 -4.91 6.74
N ILE A 464 -15.65 -3.78 7.46
CA ILE A 464 -16.02 -3.75 8.88
C ILE A 464 -17.48 -4.15 9.03
N THR A 465 -18.33 -3.63 8.16
CA THR A 465 -19.75 -3.98 8.13
C THR A 465 -19.94 -5.48 7.94
N ILE A 466 -19.26 -6.05 6.93
CA ILE A 466 -19.26 -7.49 6.65
C ILE A 466 -18.75 -8.28 7.87
N LEU A 467 -17.64 -7.85 8.47
CA LEU A 467 -17.05 -8.53 9.62
C LEU A 467 -18.02 -8.57 10.81
N ARG A 468 -18.69 -7.44 11.11
CA ARG A 468 -19.67 -7.34 12.19
C ARG A 468 -20.88 -8.23 11.97
N GLU A 469 -21.46 -8.21 10.76
CA GLU A 469 -22.62 -9.07 10.45
C GLU A 469 -22.30 -10.54 10.66
N ARG A 470 -21.07 -10.95 10.31
CA ARG A 470 -20.59 -12.31 10.53
C ARG A 470 -20.37 -12.60 12.01
N MET A 471 -19.75 -11.68 12.75
CA MET A 471 -19.60 -11.80 14.21
C MET A 471 -20.96 -11.96 14.89
N ASP A 472 -21.94 -11.14 14.51
CA ASP A 472 -23.31 -11.20 15.03
C ASP A 472 -23.99 -12.52 14.66
N PHE A 473 -23.79 -13.00 13.43
CA PHE A 473 -24.29 -14.31 13.00
C PHE A 473 -23.73 -15.43 13.87
N TYR A 474 -22.42 -15.48 14.11
CA TYR A 474 -21.82 -16.52 14.96
C TYR A 474 -22.25 -16.39 16.42
N ALA A 475 -22.33 -15.18 16.96
CA ALA A 475 -22.79 -14.95 18.33
C ALA A 475 -24.22 -15.45 18.57
N LYS A 476 -25.11 -15.34 17.56
CA LYS A 476 -26.48 -15.88 17.62
C LYS A 476 -26.52 -17.41 17.54
N ASN A 477 -25.57 -18.02 16.83
CA ASN A 477 -25.46 -19.46 16.66
C ASN A 477 -24.60 -20.07 17.80
N LYS A 478 -25.23 -20.32 18.95
CA LYS A 478 -24.70 -20.73 20.28
C LYS A 478 -23.56 -21.76 20.38
N ASN A 479 -23.11 -22.37 19.29
CA ASN A 479 -22.07 -23.40 19.26
C ASN A 479 -20.65 -22.86 18.99
N TRP A 480 -20.48 -21.54 18.85
CA TRP A 480 -19.20 -20.94 18.45
C TRP A 480 -18.74 -19.87 19.45
N LYS A 481 -17.54 -20.03 20.01
CA LYS A 481 -16.72 -18.96 20.62
C LYS A 481 -15.32 -19.12 20.05
N PRO A 482 -14.69 -18.06 19.49
CA PRO A 482 -14.64 -16.70 20.04
C PRO A 482 -15.15 -15.58 19.11
N ASN A 483 -15.55 -14.45 19.70
CA ASN A 483 -15.85 -13.17 19.04
C ASN A 483 -14.59 -12.45 18.51
N HIS A 484 -13.49 -13.17 18.22
CA HIS A 484 -12.22 -12.56 17.83
C HIS A 484 -11.90 -12.84 16.37
N PHE A 485 -11.18 -11.93 15.74
CA PHE A 485 -10.64 -12.08 14.40
C PHE A 485 -9.13 -11.83 14.37
N GLY A 486 -8.45 -12.35 13.35
CA GLY A 486 -7.03 -12.13 13.12
C GLY A 486 -6.33 -13.36 12.60
N PHE A 487 -5.06 -13.54 12.98
CA PHE A 487 -4.17 -14.55 12.43
C PHE A 487 -3.67 -15.54 13.47
N VAL A 488 -3.32 -16.75 13.01
CA VAL A 488 -2.41 -17.64 13.75
C VAL A 488 -0.98 -17.17 13.48
N CYS A 489 -0.17 -17.11 14.53
CA CYS A 489 1.22 -16.69 14.46
C CYS A 489 2.15 -17.72 15.11
N TYR A 490 3.10 -18.27 14.34
CA TYR A 490 4.09 -19.20 14.87
C TYR A 490 5.33 -18.45 15.37
N ARG A 491 5.76 -18.74 16.60
CA ARG A 491 7.11 -18.43 17.06
C ARG A 491 8.05 -19.49 16.51
N LEU A 492 8.96 -19.10 15.60
CA LEU A 492 10.00 -19.95 15.02
C LEU A 492 11.41 -19.40 15.30
N THR A 493 11.55 -18.64 16.38
CA THR A 493 12.83 -18.11 16.90
C THR A 493 13.00 -18.53 18.36
N TYR A 494 14.13 -19.17 18.66
CA TYR A 494 14.35 -19.89 19.93
C TYR A 494 15.63 -19.45 20.64
N SER A 495 16.39 -18.52 20.07
CA SER A 495 17.68 -18.07 20.64
C SER A 495 17.51 -17.11 21.82
N GLU A 496 16.32 -16.53 21.94
CA GLU A 496 15.95 -15.53 22.92
C GLU A 496 15.47 -16.16 24.23
N THR A 497 15.75 -15.49 25.34
CA THR A 497 15.15 -15.81 26.65
C THR A 497 13.65 -15.55 26.65
N ASP A 498 12.91 -16.19 27.56
CA ASP A 498 11.46 -15.97 27.67
C ASP A 498 11.09 -14.52 28.03
N ALA A 499 11.98 -13.82 28.75
CA ALA A 499 11.81 -12.40 29.07
C ALA A 499 12.00 -11.50 27.84
N GLU A 500 13.02 -11.78 27.03
CA GLU A 500 13.25 -11.10 25.74
C GLU A 500 12.09 -11.35 24.78
N TRP A 501 11.62 -12.59 24.69
CA TRP A 501 10.44 -12.96 23.91
C TRP A 501 9.18 -12.23 24.38
N ALA A 502 8.90 -12.20 25.68
CA ALA A 502 7.73 -11.51 26.22
C ALA A 502 7.78 -10.00 25.91
N THR A 503 8.96 -9.39 25.99
CA THR A 503 9.17 -7.98 25.64
C THR A 503 8.94 -7.73 24.15
N PHE A 504 9.50 -8.58 23.29
CA PHE A 504 9.26 -8.52 21.84
C PHE A 504 7.77 -8.67 21.52
N LYS A 505 7.12 -9.69 22.08
CA LYS A 505 5.71 -9.99 21.84
C LYS A 505 4.82 -8.81 22.23
N ALA A 506 5.08 -8.18 23.38
CA ALA A 506 4.33 -7.00 23.81
C ALA A 506 4.47 -5.83 22.83
N LYS A 507 5.67 -5.59 22.29
CA LYS A 507 5.90 -4.55 21.26
C LYS A 507 5.16 -4.88 19.95
N LEU A 508 5.27 -6.12 19.48
CA LEU A 508 4.61 -6.59 18.26
C LEU A 508 3.08 -6.44 18.37
N GLU A 509 2.49 -6.89 19.48
CA GLU A 509 1.05 -6.76 19.73
C GLU A 509 0.62 -5.30 19.85
N SER A 510 1.45 -4.44 20.45
CA SER A 510 1.20 -3.00 20.52
C SER A 510 1.20 -2.35 19.14
N ASP A 511 2.17 -2.67 18.29
CA ASP A 511 2.26 -2.11 16.92
C ASP A 511 1.05 -2.51 16.07
N MET A 512 0.64 -3.79 16.14
CA MET A 512 -0.55 -4.28 15.43
C MET A 512 -1.83 -3.59 15.89
N LYS A 513 -1.91 -3.19 17.16
CA LYS A 513 -3.09 -2.54 17.78
C LYS A 513 -3.09 -1.02 17.73
N ARG A 514 -2.01 -0.39 17.25
CA ARG A 514 -1.91 1.08 17.15
C ARG A 514 -2.93 1.67 16.17
N SER A 515 -3.29 0.87 15.17
CA SER A 515 -4.15 1.19 14.04
C SER A 515 -5.58 1.64 14.40
N GLY A 516 -6.23 2.33 13.46
CA GLY A 516 -7.69 2.55 13.46
C GLY A 516 -8.14 3.95 13.11
N GLU A 517 -7.27 4.95 13.31
CA GLU A 517 -7.63 6.33 13.03
C GLU A 517 -7.80 6.58 11.52
N TRP A 518 -8.87 7.30 11.17
CA TRP A 518 -9.44 7.45 9.82
C TRP A 518 -10.13 6.23 9.22
N ILE A 519 -10.12 5.07 9.89
CA ILE A 519 -10.85 3.87 9.45
C ILE A 519 -12.21 3.85 10.13
N GLN A 520 -13.24 4.38 9.46
CA GLN A 520 -14.56 4.55 10.08
C GLN A 520 -15.16 3.20 10.49
N GLY A 521 -15.46 3.07 11.79
CA GLY A 521 -16.01 1.86 12.41
C GLY A 521 -14.96 0.93 13.02
N TYR A 522 -13.66 1.24 12.92
CA TYR A 522 -12.61 0.36 13.46
C TYR A 522 -12.67 0.22 14.97
N ASP A 523 -12.98 1.30 15.71
CA ASP A 523 -13.10 1.28 17.18
C ASP A 523 -14.11 0.23 17.68
N ASP A 524 -15.18 -0.01 16.91
CA ASP A 524 -16.21 -1.00 17.23
C ASP A 524 -15.69 -2.44 17.20
N ILE A 525 -14.59 -2.69 16.47
CA ILE A 525 -14.03 -4.03 16.24
C ILE A 525 -12.62 -4.19 16.83
N ALA A 526 -11.92 -3.11 17.17
CA ALA A 526 -10.51 -3.12 17.59
C ALA A 526 -10.23 -4.09 18.75
N GLN A 527 -11.12 -4.15 19.74
CA GLN A 527 -10.98 -5.04 20.92
C GLN A 527 -11.04 -6.53 20.55
N ASN A 528 -11.63 -6.85 19.40
CA ASN A 528 -11.79 -8.22 18.91
C ASN A 528 -10.64 -8.66 18.00
N ALA A 529 -9.75 -7.74 17.60
CA ALA A 529 -8.55 -8.05 16.83
C ALA A 529 -7.52 -8.76 17.72
N SER A 530 -7.08 -9.94 17.33
CA SER A 530 -6.18 -10.77 18.13
C SER A 530 -5.26 -11.66 17.29
N ILE A 531 -4.14 -12.05 17.88
CA ILE A 531 -3.21 -13.02 17.30
C ILE A 531 -3.22 -14.28 18.15
N HIS A 532 -3.41 -15.44 17.52
CA HIS A 532 -3.28 -16.73 18.19
C HIS A 532 -1.84 -17.24 18.04
N PHE A 533 -1.04 -17.06 19.09
CA PHE A 533 0.36 -17.50 19.09
C PHE A 533 0.49 -19.01 19.31
N VAL A 534 1.34 -19.65 18.51
CA VAL A 534 1.73 -21.05 18.61
C VAL A 534 3.26 -21.10 18.77
N ASP A 535 3.76 -21.72 19.83
CA ASP A 535 5.20 -21.93 20.00
C ASP A 535 5.63 -23.18 19.23
N GLY A 536 6.47 -23.03 18.20
CA GLY A 536 6.88 -24.15 17.37
C GLY A 536 7.59 -25.27 18.16
N ARG A 537 8.21 -24.95 19.30
CA ARG A 537 8.88 -25.94 20.18
C ARG A 537 7.89 -26.94 20.77
N GLU A 538 6.68 -26.49 21.10
CA GLU A 538 5.62 -27.34 21.67
C GLU A 538 5.11 -28.38 20.66
N HIS A 539 5.38 -28.16 19.36
CA HIS A 539 4.94 -29.00 18.26
C HIS A 539 6.10 -29.68 17.51
N ASN A 540 7.30 -29.71 18.10
CA ASN A 540 8.52 -30.27 17.49
C ASN A 540 8.89 -29.63 16.12
N ILE A 541 8.59 -28.36 15.94
CA ILE A 541 8.98 -27.59 14.75
C ILE A 541 10.36 -26.98 14.99
N ALA A 542 11.32 -27.29 14.12
CA ALA A 542 12.67 -26.73 14.21
C ALA A 542 12.68 -25.21 14.00
N GLU A 543 13.70 -24.54 14.52
CA GLU A 543 13.85 -23.08 14.39
C GLU A 543 13.89 -22.69 12.91
N GLY A 544 13.07 -21.72 12.49
CA GLY A 544 12.95 -21.31 11.09
C GLY A 544 12.31 -22.31 10.12
N ASP A 545 11.80 -23.47 10.57
CA ASP A 545 11.18 -24.47 9.67
C ASP A 545 9.73 -24.10 9.30
N ILE A 546 9.62 -23.21 8.30
CA ILE A 546 8.34 -22.74 7.77
C ILE A 546 7.53 -23.88 7.13
N ALA A 547 8.19 -24.86 6.52
CA ALA A 547 7.52 -25.99 5.89
C ALA A 547 6.82 -26.88 6.94
N ALA A 548 7.47 -27.13 8.09
CA ALA A 548 6.85 -27.84 9.20
C ALA A 548 5.71 -27.03 9.83
N ALA A 549 5.87 -25.71 10.01
CA ALA A 549 4.80 -24.84 10.48
C ALA A 549 3.58 -24.86 9.54
N LYS A 550 3.80 -24.86 8.23
CA LYS A 550 2.74 -24.96 7.21
C LYS A 550 2.00 -26.30 7.28
N ARG A 551 2.70 -27.42 7.47
CA ARG A 551 2.07 -28.76 7.68
C ARG A 551 1.24 -28.80 8.96
N HIS A 552 1.78 -28.27 10.06
CA HIS A 552 1.06 -28.17 11.33
C HIS A 552 -0.18 -27.27 11.20
N PHE A 553 -0.06 -26.15 10.48
CA PHE A 553 -1.15 -25.22 10.25
C PHE A 553 -2.31 -25.88 9.49
N LYS A 554 -2.03 -26.52 8.35
CA LYS A 554 -3.05 -27.21 7.53
C LYS A 554 -3.76 -28.33 8.28
N SER A 555 -3.07 -29.03 9.18
CA SER A 555 -3.66 -30.14 9.95
C SER A 555 -4.43 -29.68 11.19
N SER A 556 -3.97 -28.63 11.87
CA SER A 556 -4.54 -28.17 13.15
C SER A 556 -5.65 -27.14 13.00
N PHE A 557 -5.62 -26.36 11.92
CA PHE A 557 -6.51 -25.22 11.71
C PHE A 557 -7.40 -25.41 10.47
N THR A 558 -7.97 -26.60 10.32
CA THR A 558 -8.96 -26.92 9.26
C THR A 558 -10.25 -26.11 9.38
N MET A 559 -10.58 -25.68 10.60
CA MET A 559 -11.57 -24.64 10.91
C MET A 559 -10.92 -23.68 11.91
N LEU A 560 -10.54 -22.47 11.49
CA LEU A 560 -9.95 -21.52 12.42
C LEU A 560 -10.92 -21.24 13.59
N PRO A 561 -10.41 -21.19 14.83
CA PRO A 561 -11.19 -20.77 15.99
C PRO A 561 -11.80 -19.38 15.79
N THR A 562 -11.06 -18.46 15.16
CA THR A 562 -11.51 -17.09 14.84
C THR A 562 -12.50 -17.10 13.67
N LEU A 563 -13.80 -17.00 13.98
CA LEU A 563 -14.92 -16.83 13.04
C LEU A 563 -14.97 -17.85 11.87
N GLY A 564 -14.49 -19.07 12.11
CA GLY A 564 -14.99 -20.34 11.58
C GLY A 564 -14.91 -20.64 10.08
N ARG A 565 -14.67 -19.67 9.20
CA ARG A 565 -14.64 -19.89 7.74
C ARG A 565 -13.69 -19.02 6.94
N PHE A 566 -13.11 -17.97 7.52
CA PHE A 566 -12.50 -16.97 6.66
C PHE A 566 -11.07 -17.30 6.21
N TRP A 567 -10.33 -18.16 6.92
CA TRP A 567 -8.89 -18.31 6.61
C TRP A 567 -8.28 -19.65 7.00
N SER A 568 -8.24 -20.62 6.10
CA SER A 568 -7.41 -21.83 6.25
C SER A 568 -6.12 -21.75 5.43
N TYR A 569 -5.79 -20.56 4.91
CA TYR A 569 -4.85 -20.45 3.80
C TYR A 569 -3.58 -19.65 4.10
N ASP A 570 -3.58 -18.75 5.07
CA ASP A 570 -2.43 -17.88 5.33
C ASP A 570 -2.21 -17.72 6.84
N PHE A 571 -0.95 -17.63 7.27
CA PHE A 571 -0.60 -17.45 8.68
C PHE A 571 0.67 -16.61 8.82
N LEU A 572 0.94 -16.14 10.04
CA LEU A 572 2.09 -15.31 10.36
C LEU A 572 3.20 -16.13 11.03
N VAL A 573 4.44 -15.70 10.87
CA VAL A 573 5.62 -16.30 11.48
C VAL A 573 6.50 -15.21 12.07
N VAL A 574 6.92 -15.39 13.32
CA VAL A 574 8.04 -14.67 13.91
C VAL A 574 9.29 -15.52 13.77
N ASP A 575 10.09 -15.17 12.78
CA ASP A 575 11.43 -15.71 12.58
C ASP A 575 12.51 -14.78 13.17
N LYS A 576 13.78 -15.12 12.95
CA LYS A 576 14.91 -14.31 13.40
C LYS A 576 14.91 -12.89 12.83
N GLN A 577 14.42 -12.69 11.60
CA GLN A 577 14.38 -11.38 10.95
C GLN A 577 13.28 -10.51 11.54
N SER A 578 12.11 -11.09 11.77
CA SER A 578 10.99 -10.42 12.45
C SER A 578 11.41 -10.02 13.86
N TYR A 579 12.04 -10.92 14.62
CA TYR A 579 12.59 -10.58 15.94
C TYR A 579 13.63 -9.44 15.86
N ALA A 580 14.60 -9.56 14.95
CA ALA A 580 15.64 -8.57 14.77
C ALA A 580 15.13 -7.18 14.38
N SER A 581 14.01 -7.10 13.65
CA SER A 581 13.39 -5.82 13.28
C SER A 581 12.96 -4.99 14.50
N TYR A 582 12.70 -5.64 15.63
CA TYR A 582 12.31 -5.00 16.90
C TYR A 582 13.46 -4.85 17.90
N SER A 583 14.38 -5.83 17.93
CA SER A 583 15.51 -5.79 18.87
C SER A 583 16.63 -4.87 18.40
N THR A 584 16.78 -4.71 17.08
CA THR A 584 17.81 -3.89 16.43
C THR A 584 17.17 -3.11 15.28
N PRO A 585 16.28 -2.13 15.59
CA PRO A 585 15.64 -1.32 14.57
C PRO A 585 16.69 -0.54 13.77
N LYS A 586 16.49 -0.44 12.46
CA LYS A 586 17.37 0.36 11.60
C LYS A 586 17.00 1.84 11.76
N GLU A 587 17.99 2.72 11.88
CA GLU A 587 17.75 4.16 11.85
C GLU A 587 17.15 4.57 10.50
N GLU A 588 16.24 5.54 10.53
CA GLU A 588 15.71 6.14 9.30
C GLU A 588 16.83 6.92 8.61
N GLU A 589 17.01 6.66 7.31
CA GLU A 589 17.99 7.37 6.50
C GLU A 589 17.39 8.70 6.02
N VAL A 590 17.85 9.79 6.64
CA VAL A 590 17.22 11.12 6.52
C VAL A 590 17.50 11.81 5.18
N ARG A 591 18.43 11.33 4.33
CA ARG A 591 18.71 11.98 3.02
C ARG A 591 19.17 11.03 1.90
N PRO A 592 18.46 11.01 0.76
CA PRO A 592 18.98 10.61 -0.53
C PRO A 592 19.78 11.71 -1.25
N PRO A 593 20.59 11.37 -2.27
CA PRO A 593 20.93 12.33 -3.31
C PRO A 593 19.66 12.72 -4.11
N PRO A 594 19.52 13.99 -4.54
CA PRO A 594 18.46 14.41 -5.46
C PRO A 594 18.38 13.49 -6.70
N PRO A 595 17.18 13.24 -7.27
CA PRO A 595 15.94 13.98 -7.10
C PRO A 595 14.91 13.41 -6.11
N TYR A 596 15.20 12.29 -5.44
CA TYR A 596 14.21 11.57 -4.60
C TYR A 596 14.08 12.17 -3.20
N GLY A 597 12.86 12.19 -2.66
CA GLY A 597 12.57 12.63 -1.29
C GLY A 597 12.96 11.57 -0.25
N PRO A 598 13.13 11.96 1.03
CA PRO A 598 13.37 11.01 2.11
C PRO A 598 12.20 10.03 2.27
N CYS A 599 12.53 8.78 2.66
CA CYS A 599 11.54 7.74 2.96
C CYS A 599 11.50 7.48 4.45
N PHE A 600 10.35 7.74 5.05
CA PHE A 600 10.09 7.56 6.48
C PHE A 600 9.13 6.39 6.70
N GLY A 601 9.21 5.75 7.86
CA GLY A 601 8.30 4.68 8.26
C GLY A 601 8.55 3.32 7.63
N ASP A 602 9.50 3.16 6.70
CA ASP A 602 9.69 1.90 5.97
C ASP A 602 10.50 0.84 6.72
N ASN A 603 11.31 1.29 7.69
CA ASN A 603 12.20 0.43 8.45
C ASN A 603 11.59 -0.14 9.74
N GLY A 604 10.27 -0.02 9.90
CA GLY A 604 9.52 -0.47 11.07
C GLY A 604 9.61 -1.98 11.33
N GLY A 605 9.05 -2.38 12.48
CA GLY A 605 8.91 -3.78 12.85
C GLY A 605 8.09 -4.55 11.81
N HIS A 606 8.52 -5.77 11.47
CA HIS A 606 7.84 -6.58 10.47
C HIS A 606 7.67 -8.03 10.92
N ILE A 607 6.72 -8.70 10.27
CA ILE A 607 6.38 -10.09 10.48
C ILE A 607 6.32 -10.82 9.14
N ARG A 608 6.65 -12.12 9.11
CA ARG A 608 6.55 -12.91 7.89
C ARG A 608 5.12 -13.42 7.70
N LEU A 609 4.55 -13.18 6.54
CA LEU A 609 3.31 -13.77 6.06
C LEU A 609 3.62 -14.98 5.19
N VAL A 610 2.95 -16.10 5.45
CA VAL A 610 3.13 -17.36 4.73
C VAL A 610 1.85 -17.72 3.98
N ASP A 611 1.97 -17.97 2.68
CA ASP A 611 0.92 -18.45 1.78
C ASP A 611 0.92 -19.98 1.75
N SER A 612 -0.06 -20.59 2.41
CA SER A 612 -0.12 -22.04 2.51
C SER A 612 -0.61 -22.73 1.22
N VAL A 613 -1.22 -21.99 0.29
CA VAL A 613 -1.70 -22.54 -1.00
C VAL A 613 -0.75 -22.27 -2.15
N TYR A 614 0.36 -21.57 -1.92
CA TYR A 614 1.38 -21.27 -2.94
C TYR A 614 1.82 -22.49 -3.78
N GLU A 615 1.89 -23.67 -3.18
CA GLU A 615 2.28 -24.92 -3.88
C GLU A 615 1.17 -25.46 -4.80
N GLU A 616 -0.07 -25.04 -4.59
CA GLU A 616 -1.26 -25.42 -5.35
C GLU A 616 -1.52 -24.48 -6.53
N LEU A 617 -0.84 -23.32 -6.58
CA LEU A 617 -0.96 -22.32 -7.64
C LEU A 617 -0.15 -22.72 -8.88
N PRO A 618 -0.68 -22.53 -10.10
CA PRO A 618 0.08 -22.73 -11.33
C PRO A 618 1.35 -21.87 -11.35
N ARG A 619 2.51 -22.47 -11.68
CA ARG A 619 3.80 -21.76 -11.65
C ARG A 619 3.86 -20.64 -12.68
N ASP A 620 3.36 -20.91 -13.86
CA ASP A 620 3.24 -19.98 -14.96
C ASP A 620 2.41 -18.75 -14.60
N LEU A 621 1.36 -18.89 -13.76
CA LEU A 621 0.60 -17.76 -13.23
C LEU A 621 1.46 -16.91 -12.28
N ILE A 622 2.20 -17.55 -11.38
CA ILE A 622 3.07 -16.84 -10.41
C ILE A 622 4.22 -16.13 -11.12
N ASP A 623 4.86 -16.78 -12.08
CA ASP A 623 5.98 -16.18 -12.82
C ASP A 623 5.52 -14.95 -13.63
N GLN A 624 4.28 -14.97 -14.14
CA GLN A 624 3.69 -13.83 -14.85
C GLN A 624 3.23 -12.71 -13.92
N THR A 625 2.61 -13.04 -12.78
CA THR A 625 1.89 -12.03 -11.97
C THR A 625 2.64 -11.58 -10.72
N ALA A 626 3.52 -12.42 -10.19
CA ALA A 626 4.30 -12.22 -8.99
C ALA A 626 5.71 -12.83 -9.12
N PRO A 627 6.50 -12.44 -10.14
CA PRO A 627 7.78 -13.09 -10.44
C PRO A 627 8.70 -13.10 -9.22
N GLY A 628 9.30 -14.25 -8.92
CA GLY A 628 10.20 -14.41 -7.77
C GLY A 628 9.50 -14.55 -6.41
N TYR A 629 8.17 -14.59 -6.36
CA TYR A 629 7.44 -14.89 -5.12
C TYR A 629 7.66 -16.35 -4.69
N LYS A 630 8.05 -16.55 -3.42
CA LYS A 630 8.46 -17.85 -2.87
C LYS A 630 7.41 -18.49 -1.95
N GLY A 631 6.19 -17.95 -1.92
CA GLY A 631 5.14 -18.40 -0.99
C GLY A 631 5.17 -17.70 0.36
N GLU A 632 6.00 -16.68 0.53
CA GLU A 632 6.11 -15.89 1.75
C GLU A 632 6.62 -14.48 1.45
N MET A 633 6.27 -13.53 2.31
CA MET A 633 6.76 -12.15 2.24
C MET A 633 6.79 -11.52 3.64
N LYS A 634 7.59 -10.47 3.83
CA LYS A 634 7.58 -9.68 5.06
C LYS A 634 6.51 -8.60 4.97
N VAL A 635 5.86 -8.27 6.07
CA VAL A 635 4.83 -7.23 6.17
C VAL A 635 5.07 -6.38 7.40
N LEU A 636 4.96 -5.06 7.29
CA LEU A 636 4.98 -4.19 8.47
C LEU A 636 3.87 -4.62 9.44
N SER A 637 4.22 -4.77 10.71
CA SER A 637 3.30 -5.22 11.75
C SER A 637 2.12 -4.27 11.95
N THR A 638 2.32 -2.97 11.72
CA THR A 638 1.30 -1.92 11.81
C THR A 638 0.18 -2.10 10.79
N LEU A 639 0.45 -2.76 9.66
CA LEU A 639 -0.52 -2.96 8.58
C LEU A 639 -1.38 -4.21 8.77
N VAL A 640 -1.09 -5.05 9.76
CA VAL A 640 -1.68 -6.39 9.88
C VAL A 640 -3.20 -6.34 10.01
N PHE A 641 -3.74 -5.42 10.83
CA PHE A 641 -5.20 -5.33 11.05
C PHE A 641 -5.91 -4.25 10.23
N GLU A 642 -5.24 -3.15 9.85
CA GLU A 642 -5.85 -2.11 9.01
C GLU A 642 -5.88 -2.44 7.52
N GLU A 643 -4.91 -3.23 7.03
CA GLU A 643 -4.74 -3.41 5.60
C GLU A 643 -4.66 -4.88 5.21
N LEU A 644 -3.71 -5.63 5.79
CA LEU A 644 -3.50 -7.03 5.42
C LEU A 644 -4.73 -7.88 5.71
N TYR A 645 -5.27 -7.76 6.93
CA TYR A 645 -6.47 -8.49 7.34
C TYR A 645 -7.66 -8.20 6.40
N PRO A 646 -8.12 -6.95 6.19
CA PRO A 646 -9.27 -6.72 5.33
C PRO A 646 -9.04 -7.13 3.87
N LEU A 647 -7.86 -6.90 3.29
CA LEU A 647 -7.57 -7.26 1.90
C LEU A 647 -7.69 -8.76 1.65
N LEU A 648 -7.18 -9.57 2.57
CA LEU A 648 -7.23 -11.01 2.45
C LEU A 648 -8.58 -11.60 2.97
N ALA A 649 -9.25 -10.99 3.98
CA ALA A 649 -10.56 -11.44 4.52
C ALA A 649 -11.68 -11.38 3.49
N THR A 650 -11.62 -10.31 2.69
CA THR A 650 -12.52 -10.03 1.59
C THR A 650 -12.18 -10.85 0.36
N LEU A 651 -11.07 -11.61 0.37
CA LEU A 651 -10.52 -12.33 -0.77
C LEU A 651 -10.20 -11.40 -1.95
N SER A 652 -9.99 -10.12 -1.67
CA SER A 652 -9.71 -9.12 -2.69
C SER A 652 -8.26 -9.20 -3.17
N MET A 653 -7.35 -9.62 -2.28
CA MET A 653 -5.95 -9.88 -2.60
C MET A 653 -5.52 -11.23 -2.02
N ARG A 654 -4.40 -11.75 -2.55
CA ARG A 654 -3.63 -12.86 -1.99
C ARG A 654 -2.19 -12.40 -1.71
N PRO A 655 -1.42 -13.09 -0.85
CA PRO A 655 -0.04 -12.72 -0.56
C PRO A 655 0.82 -12.49 -1.82
N HIS A 656 0.75 -13.41 -2.80
CA HIS A 656 1.49 -13.24 -4.07
C HIS A 656 1.09 -11.98 -4.85
N THR A 657 -0.14 -11.49 -4.74
CA THR A 657 -0.59 -10.27 -5.43
C THR A 657 -0.10 -8.98 -4.76
N LEU A 658 0.35 -9.06 -3.51
CA LEU A 658 0.95 -7.94 -2.76
C LEU A 658 2.48 -7.91 -2.95
N TRP A 659 3.08 -9.03 -3.34
CA TRP A 659 4.52 -9.19 -3.59
C TRP A 659 5.14 -8.12 -4.50
N PRO A 660 4.49 -7.66 -5.60
CA PRO A 660 5.04 -6.60 -6.44
C PRO A 660 5.37 -5.30 -5.67
N CYS A 661 4.61 -4.97 -4.63
CA CYS A 661 4.88 -3.79 -3.79
C CYS A 661 5.93 -4.07 -2.69
N ALA A 662 6.02 -5.31 -2.20
CA ALA A 662 7.00 -5.69 -1.19
C ALA A 662 8.43 -5.79 -1.76
N ARG A 663 8.57 -6.34 -2.96
CA ARG A 663 9.86 -6.73 -3.55
C ARG A 663 10.81 -5.57 -3.88
N LEU A 664 10.29 -4.36 -4.09
CA LEU A 664 11.15 -3.20 -4.37
C LEU A 664 11.82 -2.69 -3.10
N HIS A 665 11.17 -2.86 -1.96
CA HIS A 665 11.74 -2.43 -0.70
C HIS A 665 13.12 -3.08 -0.49
N PRO A 666 14.16 -2.37 0.00
CA PRO A 666 15.52 -2.89 0.18
C PRO A 666 15.67 -4.03 1.21
N ARG A 667 14.54 -4.54 1.71
CA ARG A 667 14.43 -5.67 2.63
C ARG A 667 13.24 -6.55 2.27
N GLU A 668 12.65 -6.41 1.07
CA GLU A 668 11.47 -7.16 0.62
C GLU A 668 10.29 -7.14 1.61
N VAL A 669 9.99 -5.97 2.17
CA VAL A 669 8.91 -5.75 3.15
C VAL A 669 7.75 -5.06 2.45
N TYR A 670 6.55 -5.60 2.60
CA TYR A 670 5.32 -4.91 2.26
C TYR A 670 5.05 -3.80 3.27
N VAL A 671 5.16 -2.55 2.82
CA VAL A 671 4.98 -1.34 3.64
C VAL A 671 3.68 -0.59 3.33
N GLY A 672 2.74 -1.28 2.68
CA GLY A 672 1.46 -0.73 2.25
C GLY A 672 1.54 -0.13 0.84
N THR A 673 0.67 0.83 0.55
CA THR A 673 0.70 1.57 -0.72
C THR A 673 1.97 2.42 -0.82
N SER A 674 2.83 2.09 -1.79
CA SER A 674 4.04 2.85 -2.12
C SER A 674 3.76 3.98 -3.10
N ASP A 675 4.55 5.06 -3.03
CA ASP A 675 4.54 6.16 -3.99
C ASP A 675 5.82 6.17 -4.85
N SER A 676 5.82 6.87 -5.99
CA SER A 676 6.96 6.87 -6.92
C SER A 676 8.25 7.44 -6.31
N ALA A 677 8.15 8.40 -5.39
CA ALA A 677 9.33 8.98 -4.75
C ALA A 677 9.96 7.95 -3.80
N GLN A 678 9.12 7.22 -3.09
CA GLN A 678 9.53 6.12 -2.22
C GLN A 678 10.20 4.97 -2.99
N GLU A 679 9.61 4.58 -4.12
CA GLU A 679 10.18 3.52 -4.97
C GLU A 679 11.51 3.92 -5.59
N GLY A 680 11.65 5.18 -6.03
CA GLY A 680 12.91 5.70 -6.55
C GLY A 680 14.03 5.68 -5.51
N TRP A 681 13.70 5.92 -4.24
CA TRP A 681 14.65 5.78 -3.13
C TRP A 681 15.08 4.32 -2.92
N TRP A 682 14.12 3.41 -2.89
CA TRP A 682 14.41 1.99 -2.76
C TRP A 682 15.29 1.47 -3.90
N GLU A 683 15.02 1.93 -5.13
CA GLU A 683 15.82 1.60 -6.30
C GLU A 683 17.26 2.13 -6.18
N SER A 684 17.44 3.36 -5.70
CA SER A 684 18.79 3.89 -5.44
C SER A 684 19.55 3.03 -4.44
N ASN A 685 18.91 2.67 -3.32
CA ASN A 685 19.50 1.79 -2.31
C ASN A 685 19.79 0.40 -2.87
N ARG A 686 18.92 -0.14 -3.72
CA ARG A 686 19.13 -1.41 -4.41
C ARG A 686 20.36 -1.35 -5.31
N ILE A 687 20.50 -0.29 -6.12
CA ILE A 687 21.66 -0.08 -7.00
C ILE A 687 22.95 -0.04 -6.19
N ASP A 688 22.97 0.71 -5.08
CA ASP A 688 24.13 0.78 -4.19
C ASP A 688 24.45 -0.59 -3.60
N MET A 689 23.44 -1.35 -3.15
CA MET A 689 23.61 -2.70 -2.61
C MET A 689 24.10 -3.70 -3.64
N VAL A 690 23.63 -3.64 -4.88
CA VAL A 690 24.09 -4.51 -5.98
C VAL A 690 25.53 -4.17 -6.37
N ALA A 691 25.84 -2.88 -6.53
CA ALA A 691 27.16 -2.41 -6.89
C ALA A 691 28.21 -2.76 -5.83
N LEU A 692 27.90 -2.52 -4.56
CA LEU A 692 28.79 -2.79 -3.44
C LEU A 692 28.84 -4.28 -3.11
N GLY A 693 27.68 -4.95 -3.02
CA GLY A 693 27.57 -6.35 -2.60
C GLY A 693 28.10 -7.34 -3.62
N GLY A 694 27.71 -7.20 -4.90
CA GLY A 694 28.13 -8.13 -5.96
C GLY A 694 29.64 -8.08 -6.22
N GLY A 695 30.19 -6.87 -6.28
CA GLY A 695 31.63 -6.65 -6.42
C GLY A 695 32.40 -7.15 -5.21
N PHE A 696 31.90 -6.90 -3.99
CA PHE A 696 32.54 -7.34 -2.75
C PHE A 696 32.54 -8.86 -2.58
N ILE A 697 31.41 -9.55 -2.78
CA ILE A 697 31.35 -11.02 -2.70
C ILE A 697 32.26 -11.66 -3.74
N THR A 698 32.28 -11.12 -4.96
CA THR A 698 33.21 -11.58 -6.02
C THR A 698 34.66 -11.38 -5.58
N HIS A 699 35.00 -10.21 -5.02
CA HIS A 699 36.33 -9.93 -4.50
C HIS A 699 36.72 -10.88 -3.36
N LEU A 700 35.81 -11.16 -2.41
CA LEU A 700 36.06 -12.12 -1.33
C LEU A 700 36.32 -13.52 -1.87
N ARG A 701 35.57 -13.98 -2.88
CA ARG A 701 35.78 -15.28 -3.53
C ARG A 701 37.14 -15.35 -4.20
N THR A 702 37.49 -14.34 -5.00
CA THR A 702 38.81 -14.26 -5.65
C THR A 702 39.93 -14.28 -4.62
N ARG A 703 39.82 -13.47 -3.56
CA ARG A 703 40.85 -13.38 -2.53
C ARG A 703 40.96 -14.67 -1.71
N GLN A 704 39.85 -15.32 -1.38
CA GLN A 704 39.86 -16.61 -0.70
C GLN A 704 40.53 -17.68 -1.57
N ALA A 705 40.25 -17.71 -2.87
CA ALA A 705 40.91 -18.63 -3.81
C ALA A 705 42.43 -18.36 -3.92
N GLU A 706 42.86 -17.09 -4.02
CA GLU A 706 44.28 -16.72 -4.00
C GLU A 706 44.99 -17.19 -2.73
N LEU A 707 44.35 -17.00 -1.57
CA LEU A 707 44.89 -17.42 -0.29
C LEU A 707 45.04 -18.94 -0.23
N GLN A 708 44.00 -19.69 -0.64
CA GLN A 708 44.05 -21.15 -0.70
C GLN A 708 45.15 -21.66 -1.64
N ALA A 709 45.34 -21.02 -2.80
CA ALA A 709 46.39 -21.37 -3.75
C ALA A 709 47.82 -21.13 -3.23
N ARG A 710 48.04 -20.13 -2.37
CA ARG A 710 49.37 -19.86 -1.76
C ARG A 710 49.82 -20.90 -0.73
N ASN A 711 48.91 -21.77 -0.29
CA ASN A 711 49.19 -22.83 0.69
C ASN A 711 49.34 -24.22 0.05
N GLN A 712 49.12 -24.34 -1.26
CA GLN A 712 49.46 -25.52 -2.06
C GLN A 712 50.86 -25.32 -2.66
#